data_AF-A0A7X9APY9-F1
#
_entry.id   AF-A0A7X9APY9-F1
#
_cell.length_a   1.000
_cell.length_b   1.000
_cell.length_c   1.000
_cell.angle_alpha   90.00
_cell.angle_beta   90.00
_cell.angle_gamma   90.00
#
_symmetry.space_group_name_H-M   'P 1'
#
loop_
_entity.id
_entity.type
_entity.pdbx_description
1 polymer ?
#
loop_
_entity_poly.entity_id
_entity_poly.type
_entity_poly.pdbx_seq_one_letter_code
_entity_poly.pdbx_strand_id
1 'polypeptide(L)'
;MDKPVTRQYTAIQLSGNWEQIGRQLARNFPDEIMQSRNLFRMIFGITGKDFEAYYREIEQYMPESCKQQMHGMADELSALRGCDYQKAMEAVMGWNIGYDIVQKQKDDRLRKKAHFSETTEHIEPEACSAYAFLMPDKLIMTHITDAPPQAEGGVLMHYLPDTGEHTFLSFFSPGNVGVGLGINDQKLCITYNVGRPNRGATVGLPGLIMAREVLAKCETVDEAVTMFRAHLDAGGTFAHQGVRFLIGSFKENRAVDLQLRSRDIHVSEPKPHKDGVSYIAFTNHFEENFAALNSVELNENANISSLRRLERLESLIAETEEFTPERCFEIACDHSGKEDGDNNTLCRHGTATVSVIVNVFTEDKAYYTVGQTCKFLEQYGTPNAVLLNEPIVPSLRVQVADKDGKPAAFRKLYLFSFDVPGIRDTLATDENGVALFSNLPAGTYFVRTGKKDKRAVETAVTAGEVTELHIDLGHVAPHEKKQYSAIRREKKRYSIFGLSVSGTLRKVDFKLLFFTIMLSAMFGSANSVLISPYLTEVIGLPVASLGQTSTLMTNVAQIMMLFFAGYTGALSDRIGRRKVIGAGFAFILLGNVIYLLAPALIPAAASLAIVTAFALFARSIVGVTNQMTNSTLMALMSDYTSARDKSKGMTAYSMANGIAAIFANGIYSSIIARMGVRAGFYVSIAVAAIGFIVTFFFLRENRKPSVESKKTRFKDVVPLLKKSKAMRASYLAALCTRTDIMVITAVLVTWATKSAADYGLAASEAPAKVVLPIIL
;
A
#
# COMPACT_ATOMS: atom_id res chain seq x y z
N MET A 1 8.87 2.15 -14.53
CA MET A 1 9.35 3.04 -13.44
C MET A 1 8.14 3.30 -12.56
N ASP A 2 7.99 2.58 -11.46
CA ASP A 2 6.77 2.69 -10.65
C ASP A 2 6.84 4.00 -9.86
N LYS A 3 5.99 4.97 -10.23
CA LYS A 3 5.74 6.14 -9.39
C LYS A 3 5.23 5.62 -8.04
N PRO A 4 5.70 6.16 -6.90
CA PRO A 4 5.16 5.79 -5.60
C PRO A 4 3.67 6.11 -5.57
N VAL A 5 2.85 5.13 -5.18
CA VAL A 5 1.40 5.28 -5.06
C VAL A 5 1.09 6.30 -3.96
N THR A 6 0.55 7.45 -4.33
CA THR A 6 0.13 8.50 -3.40
C THR A 6 -1.05 7.98 -2.57
N ARG A 7 -1.07 8.29 -1.27
CA ARG A 7 -2.14 7.77 -0.40
C ARG A 7 -3.46 8.49 -0.59
N GLN A 8 -3.47 9.80 -0.84
CA GLN A 8 -4.70 10.59 -0.86
C GLN A 8 -4.57 11.79 -1.79
N TYR A 9 -5.71 12.43 -2.06
CA TYR A 9 -5.73 13.77 -2.64
C TYR A 9 -5.36 14.84 -1.61
N THR A 10 -4.75 15.90 -2.13
CA THR A 10 -4.91 17.21 -1.51
C THR A 10 -6.41 17.53 -1.48
N ALA A 11 -6.92 17.81 -0.30
CA ALA A 11 -8.33 18.16 -0.09
C ALA A 11 -8.41 19.63 0.31
N ILE A 12 -9.24 20.40 -0.39
CA ILE A 12 -9.42 21.83 -0.15
C ILE A 12 -10.88 22.23 -0.20
N GLN A 13 -11.24 23.19 0.65
CA GLN A 13 -12.53 23.87 0.65
C GLN A 13 -12.38 25.25 0.00
N LEU A 14 -13.30 25.59 -0.90
CA LEU A 14 -13.31 26.84 -1.67
C LEU A 14 -14.65 27.51 -1.46
N SER A 15 -14.66 28.76 -1.01
CA SER A 15 -15.91 29.47 -0.68
C SER A 15 -15.92 30.92 -1.13
N GLY A 16 -17.11 31.50 -1.28
CA GLY A 16 -17.32 32.85 -1.78
C GLY A 16 -17.82 32.85 -3.23
N ASN A 17 -17.80 34.00 -3.88
CA ASN A 17 -18.24 34.09 -5.27
C ASN A 17 -17.24 33.41 -6.20
N TRP A 18 -17.65 33.14 -7.45
CA TRP A 18 -16.83 32.39 -8.40
C TRP A 18 -15.47 33.01 -8.68
N GLU A 19 -15.35 34.34 -8.68
CA GLU A 19 -14.07 35.02 -8.82
C GLU A 19 -13.15 34.76 -7.62
N GLN A 20 -13.66 34.87 -6.39
CA GLN A 20 -12.93 34.58 -5.16
C GLN A 20 -12.49 33.10 -5.09
N ILE A 21 -13.34 32.17 -5.52
CA ILE A 21 -12.99 30.75 -5.65
C ILE A 21 -11.84 30.59 -6.66
N GLY A 22 -11.90 31.28 -7.79
CA GLY A 22 -10.81 31.32 -8.78
C GLY A 22 -9.48 31.78 -8.16
N ARG A 23 -9.49 32.87 -7.38
CA ARG A 23 -8.30 33.37 -6.67
C ARG A 23 -7.76 32.32 -5.68
N GLN A 24 -8.62 31.64 -4.92
CA GLN A 24 -8.21 30.58 -3.99
C GLN A 24 -7.52 29.41 -4.70
N LEU A 25 -8.03 28.97 -5.85
CA LEU A 25 -7.40 27.91 -6.66
C LEU A 25 -6.00 28.32 -7.13
N ALA A 26 -5.89 29.52 -7.69
CA ALA A 26 -4.62 30.08 -8.15
C ALA A 26 -3.57 30.21 -7.03
N ARG A 27 -3.99 30.58 -5.80
CA ARG A 27 -3.08 30.65 -4.63
C ARG A 27 -2.51 29.29 -4.24
N ASN A 28 -3.35 28.26 -4.23
CA ASN A 28 -2.97 26.94 -3.77
C ASN A 28 -2.20 26.15 -4.83
N PHE A 29 -2.59 26.28 -6.10
CA PHE A 29 -2.05 25.49 -7.22
C PHE A 29 -1.43 26.33 -8.35
N PRO A 30 -0.56 27.32 -8.06
CA PRO A 30 -0.05 28.23 -9.07
C PRO A 30 0.97 27.58 -10.02
N ASP A 31 1.58 26.45 -9.65
CA ASP A 31 2.55 25.77 -10.51
C ASP A 31 1.81 24.87 -11.50
N GLU A 32 0.82 24.14 -11.00
CA GLU A 32 -0.06 23.21 -11.69
C GLU A 32 -0.90 23.93 -12.75
N ILE A 33 -1.48 25.09 -12.40
CA ILE A 33 -2.24 25.89 -13.36
C ILE A 33 -1.31 26.47 -14.44
N MET A 34 -0.15 27.02 -14.05
CA MET A 34 0.80 27.61 -15.01
C MET A 34 1.46 26.61 -15.97
N GLN A 35 1.51 25.33 -15.59
CA GLN A 35 2.17 24.29 -16.38
C GLN A 35 1.44 23.98 -17.70
N SER A 36 0.11 24.09 -17.74
CA SER A 36 -0.71 23.77 -18.93
C SER A 36 -0.21 24.49 -20.19
N ARG A 37 0.08 25.78 -20.07
CA ARG A 37 0.54 26.60 -21.19
C ARG A 37 1.83 26.05 -21.81
N ASN A 38 2.77 25.66 -20.96
CA ASN A 38 4.03 25.08 -21.42
C ASN A 38 3.79 23.68 -22.03
N LEU A 39 2.90 22.89 -21.42
CA LEU A 39 2.52 21.57 -21.91
C LEU A 39 1.93 21.65 -23.32
N PHE A 40 0.88 22.44 -23.52
CA PHE A 40 0.19 22.57 -24.80
C PHE A 40 1.07 23.16 -25.89
N ARG A 41 1.94 24.12 -25.54
CA ARG A 41 2.91 24.67 -26.48
C ARG A 41 3.97 23.65 -26.90
N MET A 42 4.52 22.88 -25.96
CA MET A 42 5.60 21.92 -26.27
C MET A 42 5.09 20.67 -26.98
N ILE A 43 3.92 20.13 -26.57
CA ILE A 43 3.40 18.87 -27.10
C ILE A 43 2.57 19.09 -28.37
N PHE A 44 1.70 20.09 -28.37
CA PHE A 44 0.71 20.29 -29.43
C PHE A 44 0.98 21.51 -30.31
N GLY A 45 2.01 22.31 -29.99
CA GLY A 45 2.35 23.52 -30.74
C GLY A 45 1.32 24.64 -30.59
N ILE A 46 0.43 24.58 -29.60
CA ILE A 46 -0.62 25.58 -29.37
C ILE A 46 -0.02 26.82 -28.69
N THR A 47 -0.28 27.99 -29.25
CA THR A 47 0.22 29.28 -28.79
C THR A 47 -0.86 30.12 -28.10
N GLY A 48 -0.47 31.21 -27.44
CA GLY A 48 -1.43 32.15 -26.84
C GLY A 48 -2.47 32.70 -27.83
N LYS A 49 -2.04 32.94 -29.08
CA LYS A 49 -2.93 33.40 -30.15
C LYS A 49 -4.02 32.37 -30.48
N ASP A 50 -3.69 31.09 -30.43
CA ASP A 50 -4.66 30.01 -30.68
C ASP A 50 -5.68 29.93 -29.55
N PHE A 51 -5.24 30.07 -28.30
CA PHE A 51 -6.15 30.14 -27.14
C PHE A 51 -7.10 31.33 -27.22
N GLU A 52 -6.58 32.52 -27.49
CA GLU A 52 -7.40 33.74 -27.60
C GLU A 52 -8.39 33.67 -28.76
N ALA A 53 -7.95 33.20 -29.93
CA ALA A 53 -8.82 33.04 -31.08
C ALA A 53 -9.97 32.08 -30.75
N TYR A 54 -9.65 30.92 -30.17
CA TYR A 54 -10.68 29.94 -29.81
C TYR A 54 -11.62 30.44 -28.72
N TYR A 55 -11.07 31.07 -27.67
CA TYR A 55 -11.87 31.61 -26.58
C TYR A 55 -12.88 32.64 -27.09
N ARG A 56 -12.49 33.55 -28.00
CA ARG A 56 -13.41 34.51 -28.62
C ARG A 56 -14.56 33.85 -29.39
N GLU A 57 -14.32 32.70 -30.02
CA GLU A 57 -15.37 31.97 -30.74
C GLU A 57 -16.39 31.34 -29.77
N ILE A 58 -15.93 30.84 -28.62
CA ILE A 58 -16.78 30.15 -27.64
C ILE A 58 -17.33 31.03 -26.53
N GLU A 59 -16.82 32.25 -26.35
CA GLU A 59 -17.12 33.12 -25.21
C GLU A 59 -18.62 33.38 -25.04
N GLN A 60 -19.36 33.47 -26.15
CA GLN A 60 -20.81 33.65 -26.16
C GLN A 60 -21.58 32.45 -25.54
N TYR A 61 -20.99 31.26 -25.55
CA TYR A 61 -21.59 30.05 -24.98
C TYR A 61 -21.18 29.81 -23.52
N MET A 62 -20.14 30.51 -23.05
CA MET A 62 -19.55 30.28 -21.73
C MET A 62 -20.41 30.90 -20.62
N PRO A 63 -20.82 30.13 -19.59
CA PRO A 63 -21.51 30.67 -18.42
C PRO A 63 -20.70 31.75 -17.70
N GLU A 64 -21.36 32.81 -17.23
CA GLU A 64 -20.71 33.92 -16.49
C GLU A 64 -19.95 33.44 -15.25
N SER A 65 -20.54 32.51 -14.51
CA SER A 65 -19.95 31.86 -13.34
C SER A 65 -18.59 31.21 -13.65
N CYS A 66 -18.44 30.59 -14.83
CA CYS A 66 -17.19 29.98 -15.29
C CYS A 66 -16.17 31.05 -15.69
N LYS A 67 -16.61 32.10 -16.38
CA LYS A 67 -15.74 33.23 -16.77
C LYS A 67 -15.18 33.94 -15.54
N GLN A 68 -16.02 34.24 -14.55
CA GLN A 68 -15.60 34.86 -13.27
C GLN A 68 -14.51 34.02 -12.59
N GLN A 69 -14.68 32.70 -12.50
CA GLN A 69 -13.69 31.80 -11.93
C GLN A 69 -12.38 31.78 -12.72
N MET A 70 -12.46 31.78 -14.06
CA MET A 70 -11.28 31.87 -14.93
C MET A 70 -10.51 33.19 -14.73
N HIS A 71 -11.22 34.32 -14.71
CA HIS A 71 -10.63 35.64 -14.50
C HIS A 71 -10.01 35.78 -13.10
N GLY A 72 -10.69 35.28 -12.06
CA GLY A 72 -10.16 35.24 -10.69
C GLY A 72 -8.87 34.42 -10.58
N MET A 73 -8.79 33.28 -11.27
CA MET A 73 -7.53 32.52 -11.35
C MET A 73 -6.43 33.32 -12.05
N ALA A 74 -6.72 33.94 -13.20
CA ALA A 74 -5.74 34.68 -13.99
C ALA A 74 -5.20 35.91 -13.25
N ASP A 75 -6.06 36.68 -12.58
CA ASP A 75 -5.68 37.86 -11.80
C ASP A 75 -4.70 37.49 -10.69
N GLU A 76 -5.04 36.46 -9.94
CA GLU A 76 -4.24 36.03 -8.80
C GLU A 76 -2.91 35.41 -9.25
N LEU A 77 -2.91 34.62 -10.33
CA LEU A 77 -1.68 34.09 -10.92
C LEU A 77 -0.76 35.20 -11.41
N SER A 78 -1.32 36.22 -12.07
CA SER A 78 -0.60 37.40 -12.54
C SER A 78 0.11 38.09 -11.37
N ALA A 79 -0.62 38.36 -10.29
CA ALA A 79 -0.08 38.97 -9.08
C ALA A 79 1.01 38.10 -8.42
N LEU A 80 0.75 36.80 -8.22
CA LEU A 80 1.68 35.88 -7.55
C LEU A 80 2.96 35.62 -8.34
N ARG A 81 2.90 35.64 -9.68
CA ARG A 81 4.04 35.36 -10.56
C ARG A 81 4.75 36.60 -11.07
N GLY A 82 4.18 37.79 -10.85
CA GLY A 82 4.66 39.03 -11.46
C GLY A 82 4.72 38.91 -12.98
N CYS A 83 3.74 38.23 -13.58
CA CYS A 83 3.65 38.06 -15.02
C CYS A 83 2.49 38.87 -15.59
N ASP A 84 2.47 39.03 -16.91
CA ASP A 84 1.36 39.70 -17.58
C ASP A 84 0.04 38.91 -17.45
N TYR A 85 -1.07 39.62 -17.35
CA TYR A 85 -2.41 39.03 -17.19
C TYR A 85 -2.76 38.07 -18.32
N GLN A 86 -2.48 38.45 -19.57
CA GLN A 86 -2.74 37.64 -20.76
C GLN A 86 -2.00 36.31 -20.65
N LYS A 87 -0.75 36.36 -20.17
CA LYS A 87 0.09 35.17 -19.94
C LYS A 87 -0.49 34.23 -18.88
N ALA A 88 -1.11 34.78 -17.83
CA ALA A 88 -1.80 34.00 -16.81
C ALA A 88 -3.10 33.39 -17.35
N MET A 89 -3.88 34.17 -18.09
CA MET A 89 -5.10 33.73 -18.73
C MET A 89 -4.86 32.62 -19.77
N GLU A 90 -3.76 32.69 -20.54
CA GLU A 90 -3.33 31.60 -21.45
C GLU A 90 -3.18 30.25 -20.70
N ALA A 91 -2.66 30.28 -19.48
CA ALA A 91 -2.52 29.06 -18.67
C ALA A 91 -3.87 28.54 -18.15
N VAL A 92 -4.76 29.44 -17.75
CA VAL A 92 -6.12 29.08 -17.37
C VAL A 92 -6.88 28.49 -18.57
N MET A 93 -6.83 29.14 -19.73
CA MET A 93 -7.43 28.65 -20.97
C MET A 93 -6.88 27.28 -21.38
N GLY A 94 -5.58 27.04 -21.22
CA GLY A 94 -4.95 25.74 -21.48
C GLY A 94 -5.67 24.57 -20.83
N TRP A 95 -6.06 24.70 -19.56
CA TRP A 95 -6.75 23.64 -18.83
C TRP A 95 -8.21 23.44 -19.25
N ASN A 96 -8.86 24.49 -19.75
CA ASN A 96 -10.30 24.52 -19.99
C ASN A 96 -10.69 24.24 -21.44
N ILE A 97 -9.87 24.69 -22.39
CA ILE A 97 -10.16 24.63 -23.83
C ILE A 97 -9.03 24.04 -24.67
N GLY A 98 -7.87 23.74 -24.07
CA GLY A 98 -6.69 23.27 -24.82
C GLY A 98 -6.89 21.96 -25.56
N TYR A 99 -7.50 20.96 -24.93
CA TYR A 99 -7.80 19.67 -25.59
C TYR A 99 -8.81 19.82 -26.72
N ASP A 100 -9.74 20.76 -26.60
CA ASP A 100 -10.73 21.01 -27.64
C ASP A 100 -10.11 21.68 -28.87
N ILE A 101 -9.13 22.59 -28.67
CA ILE A 101 -8.30 23.14 -29.75
C ILE A 101 -7.52 22.02 -30.46
N VAL A 102 -6.93 21.08 -29.71
CA VAL A 102 -6.23 19.92 -30.29
C VAL A 102 -7.18 19.12 -31.17
N GLN A 103 -8.39 18.84 -30.68
CA GLN A 103 -9.39 18.09 -31.44
C GLN A 103 -9.86 18.85 -32.68
N LYS A 104 -10.12 20.16 -32.57
CA LYS A 104 -10.46 21.02 -33.71
C LYS A 104 -9.39 21.00 -34.80
N GLN A 105 -8.11 21.12 -34.42
CA GLN A 105 -7.01 21.05 -35.38
C GLN A 105 -6.93 19.68 -36.07
N LYS A 106 -7.23 18.58 -35.35
CA LYS A 106 -7.32 17.25 -35.93
C LYS A 106 -8.46 17.18 -36.96
N ASP A 107 -9.65 17.66 -36.61
CA ASP A 107 -10.82 17.67 -37.50
C ASP A 107 -10.59 18.53 -38.75
N ASP A 108 -9.97 19.71 -38.59
CA ASP A 108 -9.65 20.60 -39.70
C ASP A 108 -8.63 19.99 -40.67
N ARG A 109 -7.66 19.20 -40.16
CA ARG A 109 -6.72 18.45 -41.01
C ARG A 109 -7.41 17.34 -41.78
N LEU A 110 -8.27 16.56 -41.12
CA LEU A 110 -9.06 15.50 -41.74
C LEU A 110 -9.99 16.04 -42.84
N ARG A 111 -10.55 17.24 -42.66
CA ARG A 111 -11.36 17.92 -43.68
C ARG A 111 -10.56 18.41 -44.89
N LYS A 112 -9.28 18.79 -44.72
CA LYS A 112 -8.50 19.49 -45.74
C LYS A 112 -7.75 18.59 -46.72
N LYS A 113 -7.31 17.37 -46.36
CA LYS A 113 -6.68 16.41 -47.30
C LYS A 113 -6.79 14.95 -46.82
N ALA A 114 -7.18 14.06 -47.75
CA ALA A 114 -6.87 12.63 -47.71
C ALA A 114 -5.36 12.41 -47.93
N HIS A 115 -4.79 11.43 -47.23
CA HIS A 115 -3.39 10.98 -47.23
C HIS A 115 -2.43 11.72 -46.27
N PHE A 116 -2.27 11.16 -45.08
CA PHE A 116 -0.97 11.08 -44.40
C PHE A 116 -0.82 9.75 -43.64
N SER A 117 0.43 9.30 -43.54
CA SER A 117 0.90 8.01 -43.09
C SER A 117 0.75 7.76 -41.58
N GLU A 118 0.53 6.49 -41.25
CA GLU A 118 0.29 5.84 -39.96
C GLU A 118 1.41 5.95 -38.90
N THR A 119 2.26 6.98 -38.89
CA THR A 119 3.54 6.94 -38.16
C THR A 119 3.73 7.95 -37.03
N THR A 120 2.67 8.61 -36.54
CA THR A 120 2.69 9.13 -35.17
C THR A 120 1.88 8.22 -34.29
N GLU A 121 2.56 7.46 -33.43
CA GLU A 121 1.97 6.85 -32.24
C GLU A 121 1.17 7.94 -31.52
N HIS A 122 -0.13 7.99 -31.79
CA HIS A 122 -1.03 8.89 -31.12
C HIS A 122 -1.09 8.40 -29.68
N ILE A 123 -0.46 9.16 -28.79
CA ILE A 123 -0.58 9.04 -27.34
C ILE A 123 -2.08 8.94 -27.07
N GLU A 124 -2.61 7.74 -26.82
CA GLU A 124 -4.01 7.53 -26.46
C GLU A 124 -4.24 8.34 -25.18
N PRO A 125 -4.89 9.51 -25.18
CA PRO A 125 -4.91 10.33 -23.99
C PRO A 125 -6.09 9.97 -23.08
N GLU A 126 -7.05 9.18 -23.58
CA GLU A 126 -8.42 9.17 -23.06
C GLU A 126 -9.00 7.77 -23.19
N ALA A 127 -9.06 7.05 -22.07
CA ALA A 127 -9.47 5.65 -22.07
C ALA A 127 -10.23 5.23 -20.80
N CYS A 128 -10.99 6.14 -20.19
CA CYS A 128 -11.74 5.90 -18.95
C CYS A 128 -12.82 4.82 -19.08
N SER A 129 -13.28 4.29 -17.95
CA SER A 129 -14.41 3.36 -17.85
C SER A 129 -15.39 3.84 -16.77
N ALA A 130 -16.69 3.71 -17.01
CA ALA A 130 -17.72 4.06 -16.04
C ALA A 130 -18.77 2.96 -15.96
N TYR A 131 -19.31 2.74 -14.75
CA TYR A 131 -20.43 1.83 -14.55
C TYR A 131 -21.20 2.15 -13.28
N ALA A 132 -22.46 1.72 -13.23
CA ALA A 132 -23.32 1.87 -12.06
C ALA A 132 -24.15 0.61 -11.83
N PHE A 133 -24.48 0.37 -10.56
CA PHE A 133 -25.45 -0.63 -10.14
C PHE A 133 -26.66 0.08 -9.51
N LEU A 134 -27.83 -0.21 -10.03
CA LEU A 134 -29.12 0.31 -9.58
C LEU A 134 -29.90 -0.85 -8.96
N MET A 135 -29.84 -0.93 -7.64
CA MET A 135 -30.61 -1.88 -6.83
C MET A 135 -31.96 -1.24 -6.47
N PRO A 136 -32.97 -2.01 -6.02
CA PRO A 136 -34.30 -1.46 -5.72
C PRO A 136 -34.31 -0.24 -4.77
N ASP A 137 -33.38 -0.17 -3.83
CA ASP A 137 -33.28 0.84 -2.79
C ASP A 137 -31.95 1.59 -2.77
N LYS A 138 -31.05 1.34 -3.72
CA LYS A 138 -29.67 1.83 -3.66
C LYS A 138 -29.04 2.01 -5.04
N LEU A 139 -28.29 3.10 -5.19
CA LEU A 139 -27.42 3.35 -6.34
C LEU A 139 -25.95 3.32 -5.90
N ILE A 140 -25.08 2.74 -6.74
CA ILE A 140 -23.62 2.85 -6.64
C ILE A 140 -23.08 3.23 -8.01
N MET A 141 -22.26 4.27 -8.09
CA MET A 141 -21.64 4.74 -9.33
C MET A 141 -20.13 4.62 -9.25
N THR A 142 -19.49 4.13 -10.30
CA THR A 142 -18.04 3.93 -10.36
C THR A 142 -17.45 4.55 -11.61
N HIS A 143 -16.29 5.17 -11.45
CA HIS A 143 -15.49 5.69 -12.56
C HIS A 143 -14.02 5.32 -12.39
N ILE A 144 -13.41 4.87 -13.48
CA ILE A 144 -11.99 4.57 -13.61
C ILE A 144 -11.39 5.58 -14.57
N THR A 145 -10.55 6.47 -14.04
CA THR A 145 -9.86 7.48 -14.83
C THR A 145 -8.50 6.95 -15.24
N ASP A 146 -8.29 6.93 -16.55
CA ASP A 146 -7.00 6.61 -17.17
C ASP A 146 -6.37 7.87 -17.75
N ALA A 147 -5.08 8.05 -17.50
CA ALA A 147 -4.32 9.20 -18.00
C ALA A 147 -2.86 8.81 -18.29
N PRO A 148 -2.08 9.65 -18.99
CA PRO A 148 -0.66 9.40 -19.19
C PRO A 148 0.08 9.24 -17.85
N PRO A 149 1.12 8.39 -17.74
CA PRO A 149 1.84 8.15 -16.49
C PRO A 149 2.40 9.41 -15.81
N GLN A 150 2.61 10.48 -16.57
CA GLN A 150 3.10 11.76 -16.08
C GLN A 150 2.01 12.59 -15.38
N ALA A 151 0.74 12.36 -15.68
CA ALA A 151 -0.39 13.07 -15.09
C ALA A 151 -0.38 12.92 -13.56
N GLU A 152 -0.77 14.00 -12.88
CA GLU A 152 -1.02 13.99 -11.45
C GLU A 152 -2.49 13.65 -11.20
N GLY A 153 -2.79 12.99 -10.08
CA GLY A 153 -4.11 12.39 -9.86
C GLY A 153 -5.27 13.38 -9.78
N GLY A 154 -5.05 14.69 -9.65
CA GLY A 154 -6.09 15.69 -9.39
C GLY A 154 -6.13 16.17 -7.94
N VAL A 155 -7.20 16.89 -7.58
CA VAL A 155 -7.45 17.46 -6.24
C VAL A 155 -8.90 17.17 -5.85
N LEU A 156 -9.15 16.92 -4.57
CA LEU A 156 -10.49 16.89 -4.01
C LEU A 156 -10.89 18.31 -3.60
N MET A 157 -11.81 18.92 -4.36
CA MET A 157 -12.27 20.29 -4.16
C MET A 157 -13.72 20.28 -3.68
N HIS A 158 -14.00 20.96 -2.58
CA HIS A 158 -15.36 21.25 -2.13
C HIS A 158 -15.69 22.71 -2.45
N TYR A 159 -16.61 22.91 -3.39
CA TYR A 159 -17.09 24.22 -3.81
C TYR A 159 -18.30 24.64 -2.99
N LEU A 160 -18.19 25.77 -2.30
CA LEU A 160 -19.25 26.39 -1.49
C LEU A 160 -19.52 27.81 -2.01
N PRO A 161 -20.18 27.95 -3.17
CA PRO A 161 -20.49 29.27 -3.72
C PRO A 161 -21.49 30.02 -2.83
N ASP A 162 -21.31 31.32 -2.65
CA ASP A 162 -22.23 32.19 -1.90
C ASP A 162 -23.31 32.86 -2.78
N THR A 163 -23.46 32.36 -4.02
CA THR A 163 -24.35 32.87 -5.06
C THR A 163 -25.76 32.27 -5.02
N GLY A 164 -26.04 31.37 -4.07
CA GLY A 164 -27.31 30.64 -3.96
C GLY A 164 -27.36 29.34 -4.78
N GLU A 165 -26.27 28.98 -5.45
CA GLU A 165 -26.09 27.70 -6.15
C GLU A 165 -25.74 26.56 -5.17
N HIS A 166 -25.94 25.32 -5.61
CA HIS A 166 -25.63 24.13 -4.83
C HIS A 166 -24.13 23.98 -4.56
N THR A 167 -23.81 23.47 -3.37
CA THR A 167 -22.45 23.04 -3.04
C THR A 167 -22.15 21.70 -3.67
N PHE A 168 -20.90 21.45 -4.05
CA PHE A 168 -20.51 20.18 -4.64
C PHE A 168 -19.05 19.81 -4.41
N LEU A 169 -18.81 18.51 -4.38
CA LEU A 169 -17.48 17.92 -4.40
C LEU A 169 -17.06 17.64 -5.84
N SER A 170 -15.79 17.91 -6.16
CA SER A 170 -15.18 17.66 -7.46
C SER A 170 -13.83 16.99 -7.28
N PHE A 171 -13.60 15.91 -8.02
CA PHE A 171 -12.35 15.16 -8.08
C PHE A 171 -11.70 15.44 -9.43
N PHE A 172 -11.00 16.57 -9.55
CA PHE A 172 -10.48 17.00 -10.86
C PHE A 172 -9.25 17.90 -10.76
N SER A 173 -8.72 18.33 -11.90
CA SER A 173 -7.58 19.25 -11.96
C SER A 173 -7.98 20.65 -11.45
N PRO A 174 -7.19 21.28 -10.56
CA PRO A 174 -7.54 22.58 -9.96
C PRO A 174 -7.50 23.76 -10.95
N GLY A 175 -6.99 23.56 -12.17
CA GLY A 175 -7.01 24.59 -13.23
C GLY A 175 -8.24 24.54 -14.15
N ASN A 176 -9.07 23.51 -14.05
CA ASN A 176 -10.26 23.35 -14.88
C ASN A 176 -11.50 23.80 -14.10
N VAL A 177 -12.31 24.68 -14.70
CA VAL A 177 -13.56 25.21 -14.12
C VAL A 177 -14.76 24.30 -14.37
N GLY A 178 -14.63 23.35 -15.29
CA GLY A 178 -15.58 22.27 -15.50
C GLY A 178 -15.41 21.14 -14.48
N VAL A 179 -16.41 20.25 -14.43
CA VAL A 179 -16.40 19.09 -13.52
C VAL A 179 -16.50 17.81 -14.34
N GLY A 180 -15.51 16.94 -14.16
CA GLY A 180 -15.53 15.60 -14.74
C GLY A 180 -16.05 14.53 -13.79
N LEU A 181 -15.81 14.69 -12.49
CA LEU A 181 -16.18 13.73 -11.46
C LEU A 181 -16.67 14.52 -10.25
N GLY A 182 -17.96 14.46 -9.94
CA GLY A 182 -18.49 15.25 -8.84
C GLY A 182 -19.89 14.89 -8.41
N ILE A 183 -20.25 15.35 -7.22
CA ILE A 183 -21.56 15.16 -6.60
C ILE A 183 -21.94 16.41 -5.79
N ASN A 184 -23.18 16.86 -5.93
CA ASN A 184 -23.71 18.01 -5.21
C ASN A 184 -24.48 17.65 -3.94
N ASP A 185 -24.86 18.66 -3.17
CA ASP A 185 -25.63 18.51 -1.93
C ASP A 185 -27.04 17.93 -2.12
N GLN A 186 -27.58 17.94 -3.34
CA GLN A 186 -28.82 17.26 -3.71
C GLN A 186 -28.63 15.79 -4.10
N LYS A 187 -27.41 15.28 -3.96
CA LYS A 187 -27.02 13.90 -4.31
C LYS A 187 -27.10 13.59 -5.80
N LEU A 188 -27.02 14.62 -6.64
CA LEU A 188 -26.81 14.48 -8.08
C LEU A 188 -25.32 14.30 -8.35
N CYS A 189 -24.95 13.23 -9.05
CA CYS A 189 -23.59 12.83 -9.33
C CYS A 189 -23.36 12.72 -10.84
N ILE A 190 -22.19 13.17 -11.29
CA ILE A 190 -21.76 13.10 -12.69
C ILE A 190 -20.35 12.53 -12.78
N THR A 191 -20.16 11.57 -13.69
CA THR A 191 -18.82 11.10 -14.10
C THR A 191 -18.60 11.23 -15.60
N TYR A 192 -17.37 11.48 -16.01
CA TYR A 192 -17.00 11.88 -17.38
C TYR A 192 -16.11 10.88 -18.09
N ASN A 193 -16.53 10.52 -19.30
CA ASN A 193 -15.68 9.86 -20.29
C ASN A 193 -15.67 10.68 -21.57
N VAL A 194 -14.58 10.61 -22.33
CA VAL A 194 -14.61 11.07 -23.73
C VAL A 194 -15.49 10.14 -24.54
N GLY A 195 -16.33 10.71 -25.39
CA GLY A 195 -17.22 10.00 -26.32
C GLY A 195 -16.79 10.15 -27.78
N ARG A 196 -16.78 9.04 -28.53
CA ARG A 196 -16.36 8.99 -29.94
C ARG A 196 -17.24 8.04 -30.75
N PRO A 197 -17.50 8.30 -32.05
CA PRO A 197 -16.97 9.38 -32.86
C PRO A 197 -17.87 10.64 -32.86
N ASN A 198 -17.28 11.83 -32.87
CA ASN A 198 -18.01 13.10 -33.01
C ASN A 198 -17.88 13.67 -34.44
N ARG A 199 -18.45 12.97 -35.43
CA ARG A 199 -18.35 13.40 -36.84
C ARG A 199 -19.07 14.71 -37.08
N GLY A 200 -18.50 15.60 -37.91
CA GLY A 200 -19.10 16.90 -38.18
C GLY A 200 -19.07 17.87 -36.98
N ALA A 201 -18.14 17.64 -36.04
CA ALA A 201 -17.92 18.48 -34.88
C ALA A 201 -17.82 19.99 -35.20
N THR A 202 -18.29 20.79 -34.24
CA THR A 202 -18.29 22.24 -34.32
C THR A 202 -17.72 22.88 -33.08
N VAL A 203 -17.34 24.15 -33.20
CA VAL A 203 -17.00 25.01 -32.07
C VAL A 203 -18.26 25.21 -31.21
N GLY A 204 -18.09 25.19 -29.90
CA GLY A 204 -19.20 25.25 -28.96
C GLY A 204 -18.76 25.14 -27.51
N LEU A 205 -19.72 25.04 -26.60
CA LEU A 205 -19.48 24.91 -25.16
C LEU A 205 -18.80 23.56 -24.83
N PRO A 206 -17.69 23.54 -24.08
CA PRO A 206 -17.15 22.29 -23.55
C PRO A 206 -18.15 21.57 -22.63
N GLY A 207 -18.37 20.26 -22.85
CA GLY A 207 -19.33 19.47 -22.07
C GLY A 207 -19.04 19.46 -20.56
N LEU A 208 -17.77 19.48 -20.16
CA LEU A 208 -17.35 19.55 -18.74
C LEU A 208 -17.80 20.85 -18.05
N ILE A 209 -17.88 21.94 -18.80
CA ILE A 209 -18.35 23.24 -18.28
C ILE A 209 -19.86 23.19 -18.04
N MET A 210 -20.61 22.58 -18.96
CA MET A 210 -22.04 22.32 -18.74
C MET A 210 -22.27 21.38 -17.55
N ALA A 211 -21.47 20.32 -17.41
CA ALA A 211 -21.58 19.40 -16.27
C ALA A 211 -21.36 20.12 -14.92
N ARG A 212 -20.49 21.13 -14.88
CA ARG A 212 -20.34 21.98 -13.68
C ARG A 212 -21.60 22.79 -13.40
N GLU A 213 -22.22 23.39 -14.42
CA GLU A 213 -23.46 24.14 -14.24
C GLU A 213 -24.60 23.23 -13.78
N VAL A 214 -24.67 22.00 -14.28
CA VAL A 214 -25.63 20.99 -13.82
C VAL A 214 -25.44 20.71 -12.32
N LEU A 215 -24.21 20.45 -11.86
CA LEU A 215 -23.98 20.21 -10.43
C LEU A 215 -24.29 21.44 -9.56
N ALA A 216 -24.05 22.65 -10.07
CA ALA A 216 -24.33 23.90 -9.36
C ALA A 216 -25.82 24.26 -9.30
N LYS A 217 -26.66 23.75 -10.21
CA LYS A 217 -28.03 24.26 -10.41
C LYS A 217 -29.14 23.22 -10.46
N CYS A 218 -28.83 21.94 -10.66
CA CYS A 218 -29.82 20.88 -10.81
C CYS A 218 -29.86 19.97 -9.58
N GLU A 219 -31.05 19.44 -9.28
CA GLU A 219 -31.27 18.48 -8.21
C GLU A 219 -31.50 17.06 -8.74
N THR A 220 -32.03 16.94 -9.97
CA THR A 220 -32.51 15.67 -10.53
C THR A 220 -31.83 15.29 -11.84
N VAL A 221 -31.93 14.01 -12.19
CA VAL A 221 -31.42 13.50 -13.48
C VAL A 221 -32.13 14.14 -14.67
N ASP A 222 -33.44 14.39 -14.57
CA ASP A 222 -34.19 15.00 -15.68
C ASP A 222 -33.86 16.48 -15.87
N GLU A 223 -33.67 17.24 -14.79
CA GLU A 223 -33.19 18.63 -14.87
C GLU A 223 -31.81 18.70 -15.53
N ALA A 224 -30.91 17.79 -15.16
CA ALA A 224 -29.60 17.67 -15.77
C ALA A 224 -29.69 17.44 -17.29
N VAL A 225 -30.42 16.41 -17.72
CA VAL A 225 -30.64 16.11 -19.15
C VAL A 225 -31.29 17.27 -19.88
N THR A 226 -32.26 17.93 -19.25
CA THR A 226 -32.98 19.09 -19.79
C THR A 226 -32.04 20.26 -20.03
N MET A 227 -31.10 20.52 -19.11
CA MET A 227 -30.13 21.59 -19.26
C MET A 227 -29.22 21.37 -20.49
N PHE A 228 -28.76 20.13 -20.73
CA PHE A 228 -28.00 19.82 -21.94
C PHE A 228 -28.81 20.00 -23.22
N ARG A 229 -30.08 19.55 -23.24
CA ARG A 229 -30.98 19.71 -24.39
C ARG A 229 -31.30 21.17 -24.67
N ALA A 230 -31.63 21.93 -23.62
CA ALA A 230 -31.97 23.34 -23.71
C ALA A 230 -30.88 24.19 -24.37
N HIS A 231 -29.59 23.84 -24.15
CA HIS A 231 -28.48 24.50 -24.84
C HIS A 231 -28.51 24.28 -26.36
N LEU A 232 -28.81 23.06 -26.81
CA LEU A 232 -28.95 22.75 -28.24
C LEU A 232 -30.21 23.39 -28.83
N ASP A 233 -31.33 23.32 -28.11
CA ASP A 233 -32.62 23.88 -28.53
C ASP A 233 -32.57 25.41 -28.66
N ALA A 234 -31.74 26.08 -27.84
CA ALA A 234 -31.45 27.51 -27.94
C ALA A 234 -30.52 27.87 -29.13
N GLY A 235 -30.13 26.91 -29.96
CA GLY A 235 -29.22 27.09 -31.09
C GLY A 235 -27.74 27.06 -30.70
N GLY A 236 -27.43 26.71 -29.44
CA GLY A 236 -26.06 26.45 -29.00
C GLY A 236 -25.51 25.16 -29.57
N THR A 237 -24.18 25.04 -29.56
CA THR A 237 -23.46 23.83 -29.93
C THR A 237 -22.51 23.43 -28.81
N PHE A 238 -22.17 22.15 -28.73
CA PHE A 238 -21.10 21.65 -27.89
C PHE A 238 -19.79 21.53 -28.68
N ALA A 239 -18.70 21.52 -27.92
CA ALA A 239 -17.30 21.43 -28.33
C ALA A 239 -16.98 20.30 -29.32
N HIS A 240 -15.77 20.33 -29.87
CA HIS A 240 -15.29 19.31 -30.81
C HIS A 240 -15.10 17.94 -30.14
N GLN A 241 -14.67 17.94 -28.88
CA GLN A 241 -14.58 16.71 -28.09
C GLN A 241 -15.98 16.21 -27.70
N GLY A 242 -16.36 15.02 -28.21
CA GLY A 242 -17.56 14.33 -27.75
C GLY A 242 -17.40 13.79 -26.33
N VAL A 243 -18.52 13.59 -25.63
CA VAL A 243 -18.52 13.25 -24.20
C VAL A 243 -19.56 12.19 -23.89
N ARG A 244 -19.29 11.30 -22.93
CA ARG A 244 -20.29 10.47 -22.26
C ARG A 244 -20.29 10.79 -20.78
N PHE A 245 -21.47 11.07 -20.23
CA PHE A 245 -21.67 11.32 -18.82
C PHE A 245 -22.52 10.22 -18.20
N LEU A 246 -22.04 9.62 -17.12
CA LEU A 246 -22.89 8.84 -16.23
C LEU A 246 -23.48 9.82 -15.23
N ILE A 247 -24.78 10.07 -15.35
CA ILE A 247 -25.51 10.99 -14.47
C ILE A 247 -26.42 10.17 -13.58
N GLY A 248 -26.32 10.32 -12.27
CA GLY A 248 -27.18 9.61 -11.33
C GLY A 248 -27.58 10.46 -10.14
N SER A 249 -28.79 10.25 -9.66
CA SER A 249 -29.33 10.85 -8.44
C SER A 249 -29.52 9.74 -7.41
N PHE A 250 -28.79 9.82 -6.30
CA PHE A 250 -28.96 8.86 -5.21
C PHE A 250 -30.29 9.08 -4.47
N LYS A 251 -30.84 10.30 -4.49
CA LYS A 251 -32.15 10.64 -3.91
C LYS A 251 -33.30 10.03 -4.71
N GLU A 252 -33.19 10.03 -6.05
CA GLU A 252 -34.21 9.46 -6.94
C GLU A 252 -33.99 7.96 -7.22
N ASN A 253 -32.84 7.41 -6.78
CA ASN A 253 -32.35 6.10 -7.17
C ASN A 253 -32.43 5.86 -8.68
N ARG A 254 -31.93 6.84 -9.46
CA ARG A 254 -31.95 6.81 -10.92
C ARG A 254 -30.58 7.15 -11.48
N ALA A 255 -30.21 6.50 -12.58
CA ALA A 255 -29.02 6.84 -13.35
C ALA A 255 -29.26 6.67 -14.84
N VAL A 256 -28.58 7.48 -15.65
CA VAL A 256 -28.61 7.44 -17.11
C VAL A 256 -27.20 7.61 -17.68
N ASP A 257 -27.00 7.10 -18.88
CA ASP A 257 -25.83 7.43 -19.70
C ASP A 257 -26.23 8.50 -20.73
N LEU A 258 -25.67 9.70 -20.60
CA LEU A 258 -25.86 10.80 -21.52
C LEU A 258 -24.68 10.86 -22.50
N GLN A 259 -24.95 10.60 -23.77
CA GLN A 259 -23.99 10.63 -24.86
C GLN A 259 -24.13 11.93 -25.64
N LEU A 260 -23.05 12.71 -25.70
CA LEU A 260 -23.05 14.07 -26.20
C LEU A 260 -22.10 14.27 -27.37
N ARG A 261 -22.65 14.74 -28.49
CA ARG A 261 -21.93 15.24 -29.66
C ARG A 261 -22.16 16.74 -29.80
N SER A 262 -21.45 17.39 -30.73
CA SER A 262 -21.51 18.85 -30.87
C SER A 262 -22.93 19.41 -31.14
N ARG A 263 -23.81 18.60 -31.73
CA ARG A 263 -25.16 19.02 -32.16
C ARG A 263 -26.25 17.99 -31.84
N ASP A 264 -25.90 16.96 -31.10
CA ASP A 264 -26.78 15.82 -30.90
C ASP A 264 -26.54 15.20 -29.53
N ILE A 265 -27.60 14.66 -28.96
CA ILE A 265 -27.62 14.12 -27.60
C ILE A 265 -28.47 12.85 -27.59
N HIS A 266 -27.93 11.80 -26.97
CA HIS A 266 -28.64 10.56 -26.72
C HIS A 266 -28.57 10.22 -25.24
N VAL A 267 -29.64 9.63 -24.72
CA VAL A 267 -29.74 9.22 -23.32
C VAL A 267 -30.17 7.77 -23.29
N SER A 268 -29.35 6.93 -22.67
CA SER A 268 -29.56 5.50 -22.54
C SER A 268 -29.93 5.16 -21.10
N GLU A 269 -30.97 4.36 -20.95
CA GLU A 269 -31.46 3.87 -19.66
C GLU A 269 -30.66 2.64 -19.18
N PRO A 270 -30.67 2.31 -17.88
CA PRO A 270 -30.01 1.12 -17.34
C PRO A 270 -30.48 -0.18 -18.00
N LYS A 271 -29.53 -1.09 -18.25
CA LYS A 271 -29.80 -2.45 -18.73
C LYS A 271 -30.25 -3.34 -17.56
N PRO A 272 -31.20 -4.27 -17.76
CA PRO A 272 -31.63 -5.18 -16.69
C PRO A 272 -30.52 -6.18 -16.33
N HIS A 273 -30.48 -6.58 -15.07
CA HIS A 273 -29.63 -7.62 -14.51
C HIS A 273 -30.45 -8.56 -13.60
N LYS A 274 -29.79 -9.50 -12.91
CA LYS A 274 -30.47 -10.44 -12.01
C LYS A 274 -31.02 -9.77 -10.75
N ASP A 275 -31.96 -10.43 -10.09
CA ASP A 275 -32.51 -10.05 -8.77
C ASP A 275 -33.07 -8.62 -8.70
N GLY A 276 -33.62 -8.12 -9.81
CA GLY A 276 -34.20 -6.77 -9.88
C GLY A 276 -33.17 -5.63 -9.92
N VAL A 277 -31.89 -5.96 -10.05
CA VAL A 277 -30.82 -4.99 -10.25
C VAL A 277 -30.79 -4.57 -11.73
N SER A 278 -30.48 -3.30 -11.99
CA SER A 278 -30.12 -2.81 -13.33
C SER A 278 -28.72 -2.22 -13.30
N TYR A 279 -28.06 -2.10 -14.45
CA TYR A 279 -26.71 -1.57 -14.54
C TYR A 279 -26.52 -0.65 -15.75
N ILE A 280 -25.57 0.26 -15.62
CA ILE A 280 -25.01 1.01 -16.75
C ILE A 280 -23.53 0.66 -16.82
N ALA A 281 -22.98 0.47 -18.02
CA ALA A 281 -21.56 0.27 -18.24
C ALA A 281 -21.15 0.85 -19.59
N PHE A 282 -20.09 1.65 -19.61
CA PHE A 282 -19.52 2.19 -20.85
C PHE A 282 -18.05 2.58 -20.70
N THR A 283 -17.40 2.78 -21.86
CA THR A 283 -16.01 3.20 -21.96
C THR A 283 -15.91 4.51 -22.75
N ASN A 284 -15.37 4.54 -23.97
CA ASN A 284 -15.11 5.80 -24.70
C ASN A 284 -15.70 5.85 -26.11
N HIS A 285 -16.37 4.80 -26.55
CA HIS A 285 -17.13 4.80 -27.79
C HIS A 285 -18.59 5.09 -27.48
N PHE A 286 -19.30 5.73 -28.41
CA PHE A 286 -20.76 5.88 -28.36
C PHE A 286 -21.44 4.56 -28.68
N GLU A 287 -22.69 4.42 -28.26
CA GLU A 287 -23.53 3.30 -28.66
C GLU A 287 -23.77 3.30 -30.17
N GLU A 288 -23.93 2.09 -30.72
CA GLU A 288 -24.01 1.89 -32.17
C GLU A 288 -25.22 2.59 -32.79
N ASN A 289 -26.34 2.63 -32.08
CA ASN A 289 -27.57 3.32 -32.48
C ASN A 289 -27.45 4.86 -32.48
N PHE A 290 -26.49 5.43 -31.74
CA PHE A 290 -26.26 6.86 -31.69
C PHE A 290 -25.17 7.28 -32.68
N ALA A 291 -24.02 6.60 -32.67
CA ALA A 291 -22.92 6.88 -33.57
C ALA A 291 -22.03 5.65 -33.79
N ALA A 292 -22.43 4.77 -34.71
CA ALA A 292 -21.64 3.61 -35.11
C ALA A 292 -20.24 3.97 -35.62
N LEU A 293 -19.24 3.21 -35.16
CA LEU A 293 -17.86 3.27 -35.65
C LEU A 293 -17.77 2.69 -37.06
N ASN A 294 -17.02 3.35 -37.95
CA ASN A 294 -16.74 2.80 -39.28
C ASN A 294 -15.51 1.87 -39.26
N SER A 295 -15.21 1.21 -40.38
CA SER A 295 -14.10 0.26 -40.49
C SER A 295 -12.72 0.87 -40.18
N VAL A 296 -12.51 2.16 -40.45
CA VAL A 296 -11.25 2.85 -40.12
C VAL A 296 -11.18 3.09 -38.61
N GLU A 297 -12.24 3.65 -38.04
CA GLU A 297 -12.32 3.96 -36.61
C GLU A 297 -12.25 2.70 -35.74
N LEU A 298 -12.82 1.58 -36.17
CA LEU A 298 -12.71 0.28 -35.48
C LEU A 298 -11.28 -0.24 -35.37
N ASN A 299 -10.40 0.16 -36.28
CA ASN A 299 -8.99 -0.20 -36.28
C ASN A 299 -8.10 0.80 -35.52
N GLU A 300 -8.66 1.89 -34.99
CA GLU A 300 -7.91 2.80 -34.12
C GLU A 300 -7.68 2.15 -32.74
N ASN A 301 -6.43 2.16 -32.26
CA ASN A 301 -6.05 1.55 -30.98
C ASN A 301 -6.98 1.96 -29.82
N ALA A 302 -7.38 3.24 -29.77
CA ALA A 302 -8.24 3.75 -28.71
C ALA A 302 -9.63 3.10 -28.72
N ASN A 303 -10.20 2.82 -29.89
CA ASN A 303 -11.49 2.15 -30.03
C ASN A 303 -11.37 0.65 -29.79
N ILE A 304 -10.29 0.01 -30.25
CA ILE A 304 -9.99 -1.40 -29.95
C ILE A 304 -9.94 -1.61 -28.44
N SER A 305 -9.21 -0.75 -27.74
CA SER A 305 -9.09 -0.79 -26.28
C SER A 305 -10.42 -0.48 -25.58
N SER A 306 -11.17 0.52 -26.08
CA SER A 306 -12.50 0.90 -25.58
C SER A 306 -13.50 -0.25 -25.64
N LEU A 307 -13.54 -0.98 -26.76
CA LEU A 307 -14.42 -2.13 -26.98
C LEU A 307 -14.04 -3.32 -26.08
N ARG A 308 -12.74 -3.68 -26.03
CA ARG A 308 -12.25 -4.78 -25.18
C ARG A 308 -12.53 -4.57 -23.70
N ARG A 309 -12.34 -3.35 -23.20
CA ARG A 309 -12.65 -3.01 -21.81
C ARG A 309 -14.14 -3.09 -21.52
N LEU A 310 -14.99 -2.65 -22.44
CA LEU A 310 -16.44 -2.75 -22.27
C LEU A 310 -16.86 -4.23 -22.22
N GLU A 311 -16.40 -5.04 -23.16
CA GLU A 311 -16.67 -6.48 -23.18
C GLU A 311 -16.25 -7.15 -21.86
N ARG A 312 -15.05 -6.85 -21.37
CA ARG A 312 -14.58 -7.38 -20.09
C ARG A 312 -15.38 -6.86 -18.90
N LEU A 313 -15.72 -5.58 -18.88
CA LEU A 313 -16.52 -4.96 -17.83
C LEU A 313 -17.91 -5.59 -17.74
N GLU A 314 -18.58 -5.79 -18.88
CA GLU A 314 -19.89 -6.44 -18.91
C GLU A 314 -19.81 -7.91 -18.47
N SER A 315 -18.73 -8.64 -18.82
CA SER A 315 -18.47 -10.00 -18.29
C SER A 315 -18.36 -10.00 -16.75
N LEU A 316 -17.60 -9.07 -16.18
CA LEU A 316 -17.42 -8.98 -14.72
C LEU A 316 -18.71 -8.56 -13.99
N ILE A 317 -19.52 -7.71 -14.62
CA ILE A 317 -20.85 -7.34 -14.12
C ILE A 317 -21.78 -8.54 -14.15
N ALA A 318 -21.79 -9.32 -15.25
CA ALA A 318 -22.61 -10.52 -15.36
C ALA A 318 -22.31 -11.55 -14.24
N GLU A 319 -21.04 -11.66 -13.84
CA GLU A 319 -20.57 -12.55 -12.76
C GLU A 319 -20.82 -12.00 -11.35
N THR A 320 -21.18 -10.72 -11.21
CA THR A 320 -21.30 -10.08 -9.89
C THR A 320 -22.55 -10.54 -9.16
N GLU A 321 -22.39 -11.08 -7.94
CA GLU A 321 -23.51 -11.49 -7.06
C GLU A 321 -23.82 -10.45 -5.99
N GLU A 322 -22.80 -9.78 -5.45
CA GLU A 322 -22.94 -8.75 -4.43
C GLU A 322 -22.55 -7.37 -4.98
N PHE A 323 -23.47 -6.41 -4.93
CA PHE A 323 -23.29 -5.06 -5.47
C PHE A 323 -22.83 -4.09 -4.36
N THR A 324 -21.55 -4.13 -4.04
CA THR A 324 -20.93 -3.35 -2.97
C THR A 324 -19.83 -2.42 -3.49
N PRO A 325 -19.47 -1.34 -2.75
CA PRO A 325 -18.31 -0.51 -3.11
C PRO A 325 -17.02 -1.33 -3.22
N GLU A 326 -16.84 -2.34 -2.36
CA GLU A 326 -15.71 -3.26 -2.40
C GLU A 326 -15.67 -4.01 -3.73
N ARG A 327 -16.82 -4.51 -4.20
CA ARG A 327 -16.93 -5.17 -5.51
C ARG A 327 -16.58 -4.24 -6.66
N CYS A 328 -16.98 -2.97 -6.60
CA CYS A 328 -16.58 -1.97 -7.59
C CYS A 328 -15.04 -1.83 -7.66
N PHE A 329 -14.37 -1.77 -6.51
CA PHE A 329 -12.90 -1.71 -6.50
C PHE A 329 -12.25 -3.00 -7.00
N GLU A 330 -12.83 -4.18 -6.74
CA GLU A 330 -12.36 -5.45 -7.31
C GLU A 330 -12.45 -5.46 -8.84
N ILE A 331 -13.59 -5.06 -9.41
CA ILE A 331 -13.76 -4.91 -10.87
C ILE A 331 -12.73 -3.93 -11.42
N ALA A 332 -12.52 -2.81 -10.72
CA ALA A 332 -11.54 -1.80 -11.12
C ALA A 332 -10.07 -2.25 -10.97
N CYS A 333 -9.80 -3.41 -10.38
CA CYS A 333 -8.47 -4.04 -10.33
C CYS A 333 -8.26 -5.09 -11.43
N ASP A 334 -9.25 -5.38 -12.28
CA ASP A 334 -9.15 -6.45 -13.26
C ASP A 334 -8.08 -6.18 -14.34
N HIS A 335 -7.25 -7.19 -14.55
CA HIS A 335 -6.21 -7.24 -15.59
C HIS A 335 -6.59 -8.18 -16.75
N SER A 336 -7.87 -8.52 -16.89
CA SER A 336 -8.38 -9.43 -17.93
C SER A 336 -7.64 -10.78 -17.96
N GLY A 337 -7.39 -11.35 -16.77
CA GLY A 337 -6.71 -12.62 -16.59
C GLY A 337 -5.18 -12.59 -16.66
N LYS A 338 -4.57 -11.40 -16.83
CA LYS A 338 -3.10 -11.23 -16.87
C LYS A 338 -2.51 -11.00 -15.49
N GLU A 339 -1.21 -11.27 -15.34
CA GLU A 339 -0.47 -10.99 -14.11
C GLU A 339 -0.42 -9.47 -13.82
N ASP A 340 -0.04 -8.68 -14.84
CA ASP A 340 -0.08 -7.22 -14.82
C ASP A 340 -1.02 -6.68 -15.90
N GLY A 341 -1.63 -5.51 -15.63
CA GLY A 341 -2.48 -4.81 -16.59
C GLY A 341 -1.72 -4.31 -17.83
N ASP A 342 -2.43 -3.95 -18.88
CA ASP A 342 -1.88 -3.29 -20.07
C ASP A 342 -2.80 -2.17 -20.57
N ASN A 343 -2.60 -1.67 -21.80
CA ASN A 343 -3.44 -0.63 -22.38
C ASN A 343 -4.89 -1.09 -22.70
N ASN A 344 -5.24 -2.36 -22.51
CA ASN A 344 -6.58 -2.90 -22.82
C ASN A 344 -7.31 -3.42 -21.58
N THR A 345 -6.71 -3.31 -20.39
CA THR A 345 -7.32 -3.77 -19.13
C THR A 345 -8.06 -2.63 -18.44
N LEU A 346 -8.92 -2.97 -17.47
CA LEU A 346 -9.62 -1.98 -16.65
C LEU A 346 -8.65 -1.26 -15.71
N CYS A 347 -7.83 -2.02 -14.96
CA CYS A 347 -6.68 -1.45 -14.25
C CYS A 347 -5.47 -1.42 -15.18
N ARG A 348 -5.10 -0.24 -15.67
CA ARG A 348 -4.03 -0.08 -16.67
C ARG A 348 -2.65 0.11 -16.05
N HIS A 349 -1.69 -0.64 -16.57
CA HIS A 349 -0.26 -0.54 -16.23
C HIS A 349 0.61 -0.23 -17.48
N GLY A 350 -0.02 0.33 -18.51
CA GLY A 350 0.62 0.59 -19.79
C GLY A 350 1.70 1.67 -19.77
N THR A 351 2.42 1.77 -20.89
CA THR A 351 3.44 2.81 -21.11
C THR A 351 2.85 4.13 -21.58
N ALA A 352 1.71 4.09 -22.28
CA ALA A 352 1.03 5.26 -22.81
C ALA A 352 -0.02 5.81 -21.82
N THR A 353 -0.80 4.92 -21.19
CA THR A 353 -1.84 5.25 -20.21
C THR A 353 -1.81 4.32 -19.02
N VAL A 354 -2.13 4.86 -17.85
CA VAL A 354 -2.26 4.14 -16.58
C VAL A 354 -3.52 4.60 -15.87
N SER A 355 -4.08 3.74 -15.02
CA SER A 355 -5.15 4.15 -14.14
C SER A 355 -4.57 5.06 -13.07
N VAL A 356 -5.15 6.26 -12.95
CA VAL A 356 -4.65 7.33 -12.07
C VAL A 356 -5.58 7.62 -10.91
N ILE A 357 -6.87 7.29 -11.04
CA ILE A 357 -7.86 7.41 -9.97
C ILE A 357 -9.03 6.47 -10.26
N VAL A 358 -9.56 5.85 -9.21
CA VAL A 358 -10.87 5.21 -9.25
C VAL A 358 -11.73 5.85 -8.19
N ASN A 359 -12.95 6.25 -8.56
CA ASN A 359 -13.97 6.76 -7.65
C ASN A 359 -15.14 5.80 -7.59
N VAL A 360 -15.66 5.58 -6.39
CA VAL A 360 -16.93 4.89 -6.17
C VAL A 360 -17.81 5.80 -5.32
N PHE A 361 -18.93 6.24 -5.87
CA PHE A 361 -19.90 7.11 -5.21
C PHE A 361 -21.07 6.29 -4.70
N THR A 362 -21.47 6.60 -3.48
CA THR A 362 -22.69 6.16 -2.80
C THR A 362 -23.43 7.40 -2.28
N GLU A 363 -24.66 7.23 -1.81
CA GLU A 363 -25.47 8.34 -1.29
C GLU A 363 -24.71 9.25 -0.30
N ASP A 364 -23.96 8.67 0.63
CA ASP A 364 -23.30 9.43 1.71
C ASP A 364 -21.79 9.59 1.55
N LYS A 365 -21.16 8.80 0.68
CA LYS A 365 -19.70 8.68 0.62
C LYS A 365 -19.19 8.63 -0.81
N ALA A 366 -18.09 9.34 -1.05
CA ALA A 366 -17.21 9.11 -2.19
C ALA A 366 -15.96 8.37 -1.72
N TYR A 367 -15.78 7.15 -2.23
CA TYR A 367 -14.56 6.38 -2.06
C TYR A 367 -13.61 6.64 -3.21
N TYR A 368 -12.31 6.60 -2.96
CA TYR A 368 -11.32 6.72 -4.02
C TYR A 368 -9.97 6.08 -3.74
N THR A 369 -9.27 5.71 -4.80
CA THR A 369 -7.85 5.32 -4.82
C THR A 369 -7.08 6.27 -5.74
N VAL A 370 -5.78 6.48 -5.46
CA VAL A 370 -4.91 7.35 -6.27
C VAL A 370 -3.77 6.53 -6.86
N GLY A 371 -3.60 6.58 -8.18
CA GLY A 371 -2.73 5.69 -8.95
C GLY A 371 -3.44 4.40 -9.37
N GLN A 372 -2.66 3.37 -9.74
CA GLN A 372 -3.25 2.07 -10.09
C GLN A 372 -3.92 1.44 -8.88
N THR A 373 -5.22 1.18 -8.98
CA THR A 373 -6.05 0.71 -7.86
C THR A 373 -5.56 -0.60 -7.26
N CYS A 374 -5.09 -1.55 -8.08
CA CYS A 374 -4.56 -2.81 -7.57
C CYS A 374 -3.31 -2.60 -6.69
N LYS A 375 -2.39 -1.72 -7.10
CA LYS A 375 -1.19 -1.36 -6.31
C LYS A 375 -1.55 -0.54 -5.08
N PHE A 376 -2.55 0.33 -5.18
CA PHE A 376 -3.05 1.09 -4.05
C PHE A 376 -3.61 0.16 -2.98
N LEU A 377 -4.49 -0.77 -3.34
CA LEU A 377 -5.10 -1.70 -2.40
C LEU A 377 -4.08 -2.72 -1.87
N GLU A 378 -3.12 -3.17 -2.67
CA GLU A 378 -1.98 -3.99 -2.20
C GLU A 378 -1.19 -3.25 -1.10
N GLN A 379 -1.02 -1.94 -1.25
CA GLN A 379 -0.21 -1.14 -0.34
C GLN A 379 -0.97 -0.66 0.91
N TYR A 380 -2.24 -0.30 0.78
CA TYR A 380 -3.01 0.38 1.83
C TYR A 380 -4.19 -0.43 2.38
N GLY A 381 -4.61 -1.50 1.70
CA GLY A 381 -5.65 -2.43 2.14
C GLY A 381 -7.09 -1.97 1.88
N THR A 382 -7.40 -0.67 2.02
CA THR A 382 -8.73 -0.11 1.82
C THR A 382 -8.68 1.20 1.02
N PRO A 383 -9.70 1.54 0.22
CA PRO A 383 -9.80 2.84 -0.43
C PRO A 383 -9.94 3.97 0.60
N ASN A 384 -9.63 5.20 0.20
CA ASN A 384 -10.02 6.37 0.99
C ASN A 384 -11.53 6.58 0.90
N ALA A 385 -12.10 7.29 1.86
CA ALA A 385 -13.50 7.67 1.88
C ALA A 385 -13.65 9.11 2.38
N VAL A 386 -14.55 9.87 1.76
CA VAL A 386 -14.99 11.19 2.23
C VAL A 386 -16.50 11.22 2.32
N LEU A 387 -17.01 11.87 3.36
CA LEU A 387 -18.44 12.07 3.57
C LEU A 387 -18.92 13.23 2.69
N LEU A 388 -20.06 13.04 2.05
CA LEU A 388 -20.61 14.00 1.08
C LEU A 388 -21.40 15.13 1.72
N ASN A 389 -22.00 14.89 2.90
CA ASN A 389 -22.83 15.86 3.63
C ASN A 389 -22.06 16.65 4.69
N GLU A 390 -20.78 16.34 4.89
CA GLU A 390 -19.97 17.01 5.89
C GLU A 390 -18.97 17.93 5.20
N PRO A 391 -18.75 19.16 5.73
CA PRO A 391 -17.66 19.99 5.25
C PRO A 391 -16.34 19.22 5.40
N ILE A 392 -15.38 19.48 4.51
CA ILE A 392 -14.08 18.84 4.57
C ILE A 392 -13.38 19.34 5.84
N VAL A 393 -13.40 18.53 6.90
CA VAL A 393 -12.89 18.95 8.22
C VAL A 393 -11.36 19.08 8.18
N PRO A 394 -10.80 20.22 8.62
CA PRO A 394 -9.35 20.37 8.72
C PRO A 394 -8.81 19.38 9.75
N SER A 395 -7.82 18.58 9.35
CA SER A 395 -7.12 17.68 10.28
C SER A 395 -5.94 18.40 10.95
N LEU A 396 -5.35 19.37 10.24
CA LEU A 396 -4.23 20.16 10.70
C LEU A 396 -4.39 21.62 10.24
N ARG A 397 -4.55 22.52 11.19
CA ARG A 397 -4.49 23.98 10.98
C ARG A 397 -3.09 24.47 11.26
N VAL A 398 -2.44 25.09 10.28
CA VAL A 398 -1.09 25.64 10.40
C VAL A 398 -1.15 27.16 10.34
N GLN A 399 -0.84 27.80 11.46
CA GLN A 399 -0.70 29.24 11.58
C GLN A 399 0.77 29.62 11.38
N VAL A 400 1.05 30.51 10.44
CA VAL A 400 2.41 30.95 10.14
C VAL A 400 2.53 32.45 10.39
N ALA A 401 3.52 32.83 11.21
CA ALA A 401 3.89 34.22 11.44
C ALA A 401 5.24 34.52 10.78
N ASP A 402 5.41 35.75 10.28
CA ASP A 402 6.65 36.25 9.72
C ASP A 402 7.68 36.57 10.82
N LYS A 403 8.78 37.25 10.46
CA LYS A 403 9.84 37.55 11.42
C LYS A 403 9.46 38.61 12.46
N ASP A 404 8.44 39.40 12.16
CA ASP A 404 7.96 40.50 12.99
C ASP A 404 6.70 40.09 13.77
N GLY A 405 6.35 38.80 13.76
CA GLY A 405 5.18 38.23 14.44
C GLY A 405 3.85 38.49 13.71
N LYS A 406 3.87 39.01 12.48
CA LYS A 406 2.66 39.26 11.69
C LYS A 406 2.26 38.03 10.88
N PRO A 407 0.98 37.86 10.51
CA PRO A 407 0.55 36.80 9.63
C PRO A 407 1.38 36.69 8.34
N ALA A 408 1.98 35.52 8.09
CA ALA A 408 2.75 35.27 6.88
C ALA A 408 1.80 34.82 5.76
N ALA A 409 1.22 35.79 5.04
CA ALA A 409 0.29 35.53 3.96
C ALA A 409 0.93 34.83 2.74
N PHE A 410 0.14 34.01 2.05
CA PHE A 410 0.47 33.36 0.77
C PHE A 410 1.76 32.51 0.78
N ARG A 411 2.10 31.97 1.94
CA ARG A 411 3.29 31.16 2.16
C ARG A 411 3.01 29.71 1.82
N LYS A 412 3.73 29.17 0.82
CA LYS A 412 3.64 27.75 0.44
C LYS A 412 4.23 26.84 1.53
N LEU A 413 3.42 25.90 1.99
CA LEU A 413 3.73 24.89 3.00
C LEU A 413 3.79 23.51 2.36
N TYR A 414 4.75 22.70 2.78
CA TYR A 414 4.94 21.33 2.30
C TYR A 414 4.77 20.37 3.47
N LEU A 415 3.73 19.54 3.39
CA LEU A 415 3.39 18.52 4.37
C LEU A 415 3.87 17.15 3.87
N PHE A 416 4.45 16.34 4.75
CA PHE A 416 4.75 14.94 4.47
C PHE A 416 4.74 14.10 5.75
N SER A 417 4.61 12.79 5.59
CA SER A 417 4.73 11.83 6.69
C SER A 417 5.71 10.70 6.35
N PHE A 418 6.43 10.21 7.36
CA PHE A 418 7.19 8.96 7.28
C PHE A 418 6.44 7.77 7.90
N ASP A 419 5.46 8.07 8.77
CA ASP A 419 4.69 7.06 9.49
C ASP A 419 3.44 6.66 8.70
N VAL A 420 2.88 7.61 7.94
CA VAL A 420 1.77 7.41 7.00
C VAL A 420 2.36 7.39 5.58
N PRO A 421 2.56 6.21 4.95
CA PRO A 421 3.17 6.12 3.64
C PRO A 421 2.34 6.86 2.59
N GLY A 422 3.01 7.45 1.59
CA GLY A 422 2.35 8.09 0.45
C GLY A 422 1.73 9.46 0.71
N ILE A 423 1.88 10.03 1.92
CA ILE A 423 1.44 11.40 2.21
C ILE A 423 2.49 12.40 1.74
N ARG A 424 2.08 13.22 0.77
CA ARG A 424 2.72 14.49 0.41
C ARG A 424 1.62 15.46 0.01
N ASP A 425 1.60 16.62 0.66
CA ASP A 425 0.62 17.64 0.36
C ASP A 425 1.30 19.02 0.34
N THR A 426 0.71 19.97 -0.37
CA THR A 426 1.22 21.32 -0.50
C THR A 426 0.07 22.31 -0.62
N LEU A 427 0.01 23.27 0.28
CA LEU A 427 -1.00 24.34 0.31
C LEU A 427 -0.34 25.68 0.63
N ALA A 428 -1.00 26.78 0.29
CA ALA A 428 -0.57 28.13 0.65
C ALA A 428 -1.37 28.65 1.85
N THR A 429 -0.75 29.51 2.67
CA THR A 429 -1.49 30.25 3.69
C THR A 429 -2.39 31.32 3.08
N ASP A 430 -3.52 31.59 3.72
CA ASP A 430 -4.41 32.71 3.41
C ASP A 430 -3.81 34.07 3.84
N GLU A 431 -4.60 35.14 3.74
CA GLU A 431 -4.23 36.50 4.17
C GLU A 431 -3.93 36.61 5.68
N ASN A 432 -4.53 35.72 6.48
CA ASN A 432 -4.34 35.62 7.93
C ASN A 432 -3.20 34.67 8.30
N GLY A 433 -2.41 34.21 7.33
CA GLY A 433 -1.28 33.31 7.57
C GLY A 433 -1.68 31.88 7.95
N VAL A 434 -2.91 31.46 7.61
CA VAL A 434 -3.47 30.15 7.97
C VAL A 434 -3.50 29.23 6.75
N ALA A 435 -3.07 27.98 6.92
CA ALA A 435 -3.30 26.91 5.94
C ALA A 435 -4.01 25.74 6.63
N LEU A 436 -4.99 25.15 5.94
CA LEU A 436 -5.78 24.02 6.44
C LEU A 436 -5.48 22.77 5.61
N PHE A 437 -4.82 21.79 6.22
CA PHE A 437 -4.67 20.46 5.62
C PHE A 437 -5.79 19.56 6.12
N SER A 438 -6.55 19.01 5.19
CA SER A 438 -7.72 18.19 5.49
C SER A 438 -7.54 16.75 5.07
N ASN A 439 -8.42 15.88 5.58
CA ASN A 439 -8.43 14.45 5.26
C ASN A 439 -7.06 13.78 5.55
N LEU A 440 -6.39 14.13 6.64
CA LEU A 440 -5.15 13.48 7.05
C LEU A 440 -5.45 12.30 7.99
N PRO A 441 -4.91 11.10 7.74
CA PRO A 441 -4.95 10.01 8.70
C PRO A 441 -4.29 10.38 10.04
N ALA A 442 -4.62 9.65 11.10
CA ALA A 442 -3.87 9.78 12.35
C ALA A 442 -2.40 9.39 12.14
N GLY A 443 -1.47 10.22 12.62
CA GLY A 443 -0.05 9.96 12.46
C GLY A 443 0.85 11.16 12.73
N THR A 444 2.14 10.96 12.54
CA THR A 444 3.15 12.02 12.68
C THR A 444 3.41 12.69 11.33
N TYR A 445 3.31 14.01 11.29
CA TYR A 445 3.47 14.83 10.11
C TYR A 445 4.59 15.85 10.28
N PHE A 446 5.14 16.28 9.16
CA PHE A 446 6.22 17.25 9.11
C PHE A 446 5.87 18.35 8.12
N VAL A 447 5.91 19.61 8.57
CA VAL A 447 5.59 20.79 7.76
C VAL A 447 6.87 21.59 7.50
N ARG A 448 7.08 21.99 6.24
CA ARG A 448 8.19 22.87 5.81
C ARG A 448 7.62 24.14 5.18
N THR A 449 8.16 25.30 5.51
CA THR A 449 7.72 26.62 5.00
C THR A 449 8.47 27.05 3.74
N GLY A 450 8.98 26.10 2.94
CA GLY A 450 9.69 26.37 1.70
C GLY A 450 10.44 25.17 1.14
N LYS A 451 10.47 25.03 -0.19
CA LYS A 451 11.13 23.89 -0.88
C LYS A 451 12.62 23.75 -0.51
N LYS A 452 13.31 24.88 -0.35
CA LYS A 452 14.73 24.96 0.03
C LYS A 452 14.96 24.96 1.55
N ASP A 453 13.94 25.21 2.38
CA ASP A 453 14.12 25.20 3.84
C ASP A 453 14.28 23.76 4.32
N LYS A 454 15.49 23.37 4.71
CA LYS A 454 15.79 22.00 5.15
C LYS A 454 15.22 21.67 6.53
N ARG A 455 14.62 22.64 7.24
CA ARG A 455 14.03 22.44 8.56
C ARG A 455 12.55 22.14 8.40
N ALA A 456 12.08 21.12 9.10
CA ALA A 456 10.67 20.79 9.21
C ALA A 456 10.24 20.85 10.68
N VAL A 457 9.00 21.27 10.91
CA VAL A 457 8.36 21.22 12.22
C VAL A 457 7.53 19.95 12.28
N GLU A 458 7.71 19.16 13.33
CA GLU A 458 7.00 17.91 13.57
C GLU A 458 5.70 18.19 14.32
N THR A 459 4.61 17.53 13.93
CA THR A 459 3.33 17.57 14.62
C THR A 459 2.64 16.21 14.55
N ALA A 460 1.79 15.88 15.52
CA ALA A 460 1.04 14.64 15.55
C ALA A 460 -0.44 14.95 15.33
N VAL A 461 -1.01 14.40 14.27
CA VAL A 461 -2.45 14.52 13.97
C VAL A 461 -3.19 13.35 14.60
N THR A 462 -4.18 13.65 15.42
CA THR A 462 -5.11 12.69 16.03
C THR A 462 -6.37 12.55 15.17
N ALA A 463 -7.00 11.37 15.20
CA ALA A 463 -8.26 11.18 14.50
C ALA A 463 -9.38 11.96 15.22
N GLY A 464 -10.17 12.73 14.48
CA GLY A 464 -11.37 13.40 14.98
C GLY A 464 -11.16 14.75 15.66
N GLU A 465 -9.93 15.26 15.74
CA GLU A 465 -9.63 16.58 16.30
C GLU A 465 -8.80 17.42 15.33
N VAL A 466 -9.06 18.73 15.30
CA VAL A 466 -8.24 19.67 14.53
C VAL A 466 -6.94 19.93 15.30
N THR A 467 -5.82 19.50 14.74
CA THR A 467 -4.50 19.78 15.33
C THR A 467 -4.06 21.19 14.97
N GLU A 468 -3.71 22.02 15.95
CA GLU A 468 -3.14 23.36 15.72
C GLU A 468 -1.61 23.30 15.70
N LEU A 469 -0.99 23.88 14.67
CA LEU A 469 0.45 24.03 14.55
C LEU A 469 0.81 25.50 14.30
N HIS A 470 1.63 26.08 15.17
CA HIS A 470 2.12 27.44 15.02
C HIS A 470 3.58 27.42 14.52
N ILE A 471 3.88 28.19 13.47
CA ILE A 471 5.22 28.29 12.90
C ILE A 471 5.61 29.77 12.78
N ASP A 472 6.57 30.19 13.58
CA ASP A 472 7.15 31.53 13.50
C ASP A 472 8.43 31.51 12.61
N LEU A 473 8.57 32.47 11.70
CA LEU A 473 9.73 32.57 10.81
C LEU A 473 10.92 33.33 11.45
N GLY A 474 10.68 34.14 12.49
CA GLY A 474 11.65 34.95 13.23
C GLY A 474 12.15 34.34 14.54
N HIS A 475 11.33 33.55 15.24
CA HIS A 475 11.72 32.90 16.50
C HIS A 475 11.03 31.55 16.68
N VAL A 476 11.78 30.44 16.55
CA VAL A 476 11.26 29.12 16.91
C VAL A 476 12.33 28.41 17.71
N ALA A 477 11.92 27.82 18.82
CA ALA A 477 12.83 27.12 19.69
C ALA A 477 13.55 26.00 18.89
N PRO A 478 14.89 25.89 18.95
CA PRO A 478 15.66 24.96 18.11
C PRO A 478 15.20 23.50 18.21
N HIS A 479 14.57 23.11 19.31
CA HIS A 479 14.11 21.74 19.57
C HIS A 479 12.91 21.32 18.69
N GLU A 480 12.13 22.26 18.16
CA GLU A 480 10.97 21.98 17.30
C GLU A 480 11.35 21.81 15.82
N LYS A 481 12.51 22.34 15.41
CA LYS A 481 13.01 22.29 14.02
C LYS A 481 14.02 21.16 13.85
N LYS A 482 13.61 20.07 13.20
CA LYS A 482 14.53 18.98 12.81
C LYS A 482 15.01 19.16 11.36
N GLN A 483 16.28 18.88 11.10
CA GLN A 483 16.79 18.84 9.72
C GLN A 483 16.17 17.66 8.97
N TYR A 484 15.58 17.90 7.81
CA TYR A 484 14.98 16.88 6.95
C TYR A 484 15.93 15.70 6.66
N SER A 485 17.22 15.96 6.43
CA SER A 485 18.23 14.91 6.25
C SER A 485 18.44 14.06 7.50
N ALA A 486 18.36 14.66 8.70
CA ALA A 486 18.43 13.94 9.97
C ALA A 486 17.16 13.11 10.20
N ILE A 487 15.97 13.68 10.01
CA ILE A 487 14.68 12.96 10.13
C ILE A 487 14.67 11.75 9.17
N ARG A 488 15.09 11.96 7.91
CA ARG A 488 15.16 10.90 6.90
C ARG A 488 16.22 9.83 7.23
N ARG A 489 17.29 10.17 7.96
CA ARG A 489 18.30 9.21 8.43
C ARG A 489 17.77 8.40 9.61
N GLU A 490 17.09 9.03 10.57
CA GLU A 490 16.44 8.36 11.69
C GLU A 490 15.33 7.41 11.21
N LYS A 491 14.52 7.83 10.23
CA LYS A 491 13.41 7.03 9.67
C LYS A 491 13.83 6.14 8.48
N LYS A 492 15.13 6.02 8.17
CA LYS A 492 15.63 5.24 7.02
C LYS A 492 15.37 3.75 7.27
N ARG A 493 14.34 3.17 6.65
CA ARG A 493 14.18 1.72 6.53
C ARG A 493 15.38 1.18 5.76
N TYR A 494 16.26 0.44 6.43
CA TYR A 494 17.38 -0.20 5.76
C TYR A 494 16.91 -1.49 5.09
N SER A 495 17.34 -1.70 3.84
CA SER A 495 17.26 -3.01 3.18
C SER A 495 18.49 -3.84 3.56
N ILE A 496 18.25 -5.02 4.13
CA ILE A 496 19.25 -6.09 4.32
C ILE A 496 18.60 -7.33 3.71
N PHE A 497 19.21 -7.93 2.67
CA PHE A 497 18.59 -9.02 1.89
C PHE A 497 17.20 -8.68 1.29
N GLY A 498 16.90 -7.41 1.00
CA GLY A 498 15.58 -7.01 0.49
C GLY A 498 14.48 -6.86 1.56
N LEU A 499 14.83 -6.96 2.85
CA LEU A 499 13.92 -6.82 3.99
C LEU A 499 13.82 -5.36 4.44
N SER A 500 12.61 -4.82 4.63
CA SER A 500 12.42 -3.54 5.32
C SER A 500 12.50 -3.73 6.84
N VAL A 501 13.60 -3.27 7.44
CA VAL A 501 13.81 -3.31 8.90
C VAL A 501 13.08 -2.14 9.57
N SER A 502 12.45 -2.36 10.73
CA SER A 502 11.73 -1.33 11.48
C SER A 502 12.66 -0.18 11.92
N GLY A 503 12.14 1.05 11.88
CA GLY A 503 12.93 2.29 11.82
C GLY A 503 13.80 2.64 13.03
N THR A 504 13.75 1.89 14.14
CA THR A 504 14.61 2.11 15.31
C THR A 504 15.84 1.18 15.35
N LEU A 505 15.89 0.16 14.49
CA LEU A 505 16.96 -0.86 14.47
C LEU A 505 18.05 -0.50 13.48
N ARG A 506 19.31 -0.69 13.89
CA ARG A 506 20.49 -0.54 13.04
C ARG A 506 20.76 -1.82 12.27
N LYS A 507 21.53 -1.74 11.18
CA LYS A 507 21.99 -2.94 10.44
C LYS A 507 22.71 -3.96 11.34
N VAL A 508 23.42 -3.48 12.36
CA VAL A 508 24.12 -4.32 13.33
C VAL A 508 23.14 -5.14 14.17
N ASP A 509 22.00 -4.56 14.55
CA ASP A 509 21.01 -5.22 15.41
C ASP A 509 20.39 -6.44 14.67
N PHE A 510 20.14 -6.33 13.37
CA PHE A 510 19.67 -7.46 12.54
C PHE A 510 20.76 -8.53 12.35
N LYS A 511 22.01 -8.13 12.10
CA LYS A 511 23.14 -9.07 11.99
C LYS A 511 23.36 -9.85 13.29
N LEU A 512 23.22 -9.19 14.44
CA LEU A 512 23.32 -9.83 15.76
C LEU A 512 22.18 -10.82 16.00
N LEU A 513 20.95 -10.49 15.59
CA LEU A 513 19.83 -11.44 15.64
C LEU A 513 20.10 -12.66 14.76
N PHE A 514 20.52 -12.44 13.51
CA PHE A 514 20.85 -13.51 12.57
C PHE A 514 21.94 -14.43 13.13
N PHE A 515 23.01 -13.86 13.70
CA PHE A 515 24.07 -14.62 14.34
C PHE A 515 23.60 -15.39 15.58
N THR A 516 22.71 -14.81 16.39
CA THR A 516 22.14 -15.49 17.57
C THR A 516 21.27 -16.68 17.16
N ILE A 517 20.50 -16.56 16.08
CA ILE A 517 19.74 -17.67 15.50
C ILE A 517 20.68 -18.79 15.05
N MET A 518 21.78 -18.44 14.38
CA MET A 518 22.78 -19.43 13.98
C MET A 518 23.36 -20.18 15.19
N LEU A 519 23.75 -19.48 16.26
CA LEU A 519 24.29 -20.12 17.47
C LEU A 519 23.27 -21.07 18.13
N SER A 520 22.00 -20.69 18.18
CA SER A 520 20.94 -21.57 18.71
C SER A 520 20.75 -22.81 17.82
N ALA A 521 20.78 -22.64 16.50
CA ALA A 521 20.63 -23.74 15.55
C ALA A 521 21.83 -24.70 15.58
N MET A 522 23.05 -24.16 15.70
CA MET A 522 24.26 -24.97 15.86
C MET A 522 24.19 -25.91 17.07
N PHE A 523 23.62 -25.45 18.18
CA PHE A 523 23.37 -26.32 19.34
C PHE A 523 22.34 -27.42 19.04
N GLY A 524 21.26 -27.08 18.31
CA GLY A 524 20.28 -28.07 17.85
C GLY A 524 20.93 -29.23 17.10
N SER A 525 21.76 -28.91 16.11
CA SER A 525 22.51 -29.91 15.31
C SER A 525 23.59 -30.64 16.10
N ALA A 526 24.25 -29.99 17.07
CA ALA A 526 25.22 -30.63 17.95
C ALA A 526 24.62 -31.84 18.68
N ASN A 527 23.38 -31.70 19.17
CA ASN A 527 22.71 -32.76 19.92
C ASN A 527 22.44 -34.01 19.07
N SER A 528 22.09 -33.87 17.79
CA SER A 528 21.84 -35.04 16.92
C SER A 528 23.12 -35.82 16.61
N VAL A 529 24.29 -35.18 16.69
CA VAL A 529 25.60 -35.78 16.39
C VAL A 529 26.29 -36.34 17.65
N LEU A 530 26.13 -35.68 18.80
CA LEU A 530 26.85 -36.01 20.04
C LEU A 530 26.26 -37.17 20.82
N ILE A 531 24.93 -37.31 20.84
CA ILE A 531 24.25 -38.15 21.84
C ILE A 531 24.50 -39.64 21.63
N SER A 532 24.41 -40.16 20.40
CA SER A 532 24.59 -41.60 20.17
C SER A 532 26.03 -42.06 20.45
N PRO A 533 27.09 -41.39 19.96
CA PRO A 533 28.47 -41.70 20.35
C PRO A 533 28.72 -41.57 21.85
N TYR A 534 28.14 -40.55 22.49
CA TYR A 534 28.26 -40.35 23.94
C TYR A 534 27.68 -41.51 24.75
N LEU A 535 26.49 -41.98 24.38
CA LEU A 535 25.84 -43.11 25.06
C LEU A 535 26.70 -44.38 24.97
N THR A 536 27.37 -44.62 23.84
CA THR A 536 28.21 -45.81 23.66
C THR A 536 29.58 -45.67 24.31
N GLU A 537 30.34 -44.60 24.05
CA GLU A 537 31.74 -44.49 24.48
C GLU A 537 31.94 -43.96 25.89
N VAL A 538 31.05 -43.06 26.34
CA VAL A 538 31.22 -42.36 27.63
C VAL A 538 30.37 -43.00 28.72
N ILE A 539 29.16 -43.41 28.37
CA ILE A 539 28.21 -44.06 29.28
C ILE A 539 28.32 -45.60 29.24
N GLY A 540 28.80 -46.19 28.15
CA GLY A 540 28.95 -47.65 28.02
C GLY A 540 27.66 -48.40 27.70
N LEU A 541 26.69 -47.72 27.07
CA LEU A 541 25.38 -48.30 26.75
C LEU A 541 25.51 -49.44 25.72
N PRO A 542 24.92 -50.63 25.96
CA PRO A 542 24.94 -51.72 25.00
C PRO A 542 24.29 -51.34 23.67
N VAL A 543 24.95 -51.68 22.56
CA VAL A 543 24.52 -51.35 21.19
C VAL A 543 23.09 -51.82 20.88
N ALA A 544 22.66 -52.95 21.46
CA ALA A 544 21.29 -53.47 21.31
C ALA A 544 20.21 -52.50 21.82
N SER A 545 20.51 -51.70 22.84
CA SER A 545 19.58 -50.75 23.48
C SER A 545 19.74 -49.29 23.00
N LEU A 546 20.76 -49.03 22.18
CA LEU A 546 21.11 -47.69 21.71
C LEU A 546 19.97 -47.03 20.93
N GLY A 547 19.38 -47.77 19.98
CA GLY A 547 18.29 -47.26 19.14
C GLY A 547 17.06 -46.85 19.95
N GLN A 548 16.63 -47.71 20.88
CA GLN A 548 15.47 -47.45 21.74
C GLN A 548 15.72 -46.26 22.66
N THR A 549 16.89 -46.21 23.31
CA THR A 549 17.25 -45.15 24.28
C THR A 549 17.37 -43.80 23.60
N SER A 550 18.08 -43.73 22.47
CA SER A 550 18.25 -42.51 21.67
C SER A 550 16.91 -41.96 21.15
N THR A 551 16.03 -42.85 20.70
CA THR A 551 14.66 -42.48 20.25
C THR A 551 13.82 -41.96 21.41
N LEU A 552 13.84 -42.64 22.56
CA LEU A 552 13.08 -42.23 23.74
C LEU A 552 13.53 -40.86 24.26
N MET A 553 14.84 -40.61 24.29
CA MET A 553 15.42 -39.31 24.62
C MET A 553 14.92 -38.21 23.67
N THR A 554 14.90 -38.47 22.38
CA THR A 554 14.40 -37.52 21.38
C THR A 554 12.92 -37.21 21.58
N ASN A 555 12.09 -38.23 21.81
CA ASN A 555 10.66 -38.06 22.07
C ASN A 555 10.37 -37.23 23.33
N VAL A 556 11.09 -37.49 24.42
CA VAL A 556 10.90 -36.73 25.67
C VAL A 556 11.25 -35.25 25.49
N ALA A 557 12.34 -34.92 24.77
CA ALA A 557 12.64 -33.52 24.45
C ALA A 557 11.55 -32.85 23.64
N GLN A 558 10.98 -33.55 22.65
CA GLN A 558 9.89 -33.02 21.81
C GLN A 558 8.62 -32.77 22.64
N ILE A 559 8.27 -33.70 23.53
CA ILE A 559 7.14 -33.54 24.46
C ILE A 559 7.36 -32.30 25.33
N MET A 560 8.55 -32.13 25.92
CA MET A 560 8.86 -30.96 26.73
C MET A 560 8.78 -29.66 25.92
N MET A 561 9.29 -29.64 24.69
CA MET A 561 9.17 -28.48 23.81
C MET A 561 7.71 -28.11 23.53
N LEU A 562 6.84 -29.10 23.28
CA LEU A 562 5.42 -28.85 23.00
C LEU A 562 4.68 -28.35 24.25
N PHE A 563 4.93 -29.01 25.39
CA PHE A 563 4.29 -28.68 26.67
C PHE A 563 4.64 -27.26 27.13
N PHE A 564 5.90 -26.86 26.99
CA PHE A 564 6.38 -25.54 27.42
C PHE A 564 6.21 -24.43 26.37
N ALA A 565 5.74 -24.72 25.15
CA ALA A 565 5.63 -23.72 24.08
C ALA A 565 4.80 -22.48 24.48
N GLY A 566 3.64 -22.71 25.11
CA GLY A 566 2.79 -21.62 25.60
C GLY A 566 3.39 -20.89 26.80
N TYR A 567 4.12 -21.61 27.66
CA TYR A 567 4.77 -21.04 28.84
C TYR A 567 5.92 -20.09 28.45
N THR A 568 6.81 -20.52 27.56
CA THR A 568 7.98 -19.72 27.15
C THR A 568 7.55 -18.49 26.36
N GLY A 569 6.51 -18.61 25.53
CA GLY A 569 5.91 -17.47 24.82
C GLY A 569 5.40 -16.40 25.79
N ALA A 570 4.51 -16.80 26.71
CA ALA A 570 3.95 -15.89 27.73
C ALA A 570 5.03 -15.30 28.65
N LEU A 571 6.04 -16.09 29.00
CA LEU A 571 7.18 -15.60 29.79
C LEU A 571 7.96 -14.53 29.01
N SER A 572 8.25 -14.77 27.73
CA SER A 572 8.99 -13.84 26.88
C SER A 572 8.29 -12.49 26.71
N ASP A 573 6.96 -12.50 26.61
CA ASP A 573 6.15 -11.29 26.47
C ASP A 573 6.07 -10.49 27.79
N ARG A 574 6.32 -11.14 28.93
CA ARG A 574 6.27 -10.54 30.27
C ARG A 574 7.60 -9.95 30.73
N ILE A 575 8.69 -10.72 30.65
CA ILE A 575 10.00 -10.31 31.19
C ILE A 575 10.94 -9.73 30.14
N GLY A 576 10.59 -9.87 28.86
CA GLY A 576 11.37 -9.46 27.70
C GLY A 576 12.02 -10.65 26.99
N ARG A 577 11.96 -10.64 25.66
CA ARG A 577 12.49 -11.70 24.77
C ARG A 577 13.98 -11.92 24.97
N ARG A 578 14.75 -10.84 25.17
CA ARG A 578 16.21 -10.93 25.37
C ARG A 578 16.58 -11.78 26.58
N LYS A 579 15.84 -11.61 27.69
CA LYS A 579 16.12 -12.34 28.94
C LYS A 579 15.79 -13.83 28.82
N VAL A 580 14.70 -14.16 28.14
CA VAL A 580 14.30 -15.56 27.92
C VAL A 580 15.29 -16.29 27.01
N ILE A 581 15.73 -15.66 25.92
CA ILE A 581 16.75 -16.24 25.03
C ILE A 581 18.07 -16.43 25.79
N GLY A 582 18.50 -15.42 26.57
CA GLY A 582 19.70 -15.50 27.39
C GLY A 582 19.63 -16.63 28.42
N ALA A 583 18.52 -16.74 29.16
CA ALA A 583 18.30 -17.84 30.08
C ALA A 583 18.34 -19.21 29.36
N GLY A 584 17.78 -19.30 28.15
CA GLY A 584 17.87 -20.49 27.31
C GLY A 584 19.32 -20.91 27.03
N PHE A 585 20.19 -19.99 26.59
CA PHE A 585 21.61 -20.27 26.39
C PHE A 585 22.35 -20.66 27.68
N ALA A 586 22.02 -20.02 28.81
CA ALA A 586 22.61 -20.36 30.10
C ALA A 586 22.26 -21.80 30.53
N PHE A 587 21.00 -22.21 30.34
CA PHE A 587 20.60 -23.59 30.64
C PHE A 587 21.14 -24.60 29.63
N ILE A 588 21.31 -24.22 28.35
CA ILE A 588 22.03 -25.06 27.37
C ILE A 588 23.46 -25.32 27.87
N LEU A 589 24.17 -24.28 28.31
CA LEU A 589 25.52 -24.39 28.86
C LEU A 589 25.52 -25.36 30.06
N LEU A 590 24.61 -25.16 31.02
CA LEU A 590 24.48 -26.05 32.18
C LEU A 590 24.19 -27.50 31.79
N GLY A 591 23.30 -27.73 30.84
CA GLY A 591 22.96 -29.07 30.35
C GLY A 591 24.17 -29.81 29.77
N ASN A 592 25.00 -29.13 28.97
CA ASN A 592 26.22 -29.73 28.42
C ASN A 592 27.27 -30.03 29.50
N VAL A 593 27.36 -29.19 30.55
CA VAL A 593 28.21 -29.47 31.72
C VAL A 593 27.72 -30.71 32.47
N ILE A 594 26.41 -30.86 32.65
CA ILE A 594 25.81 -32.06 33.28
C ILE A 594 26.16 -33.33 32.48
N TYR A 595 26.10 -33.28 31.15
CA TYR A 595 26.54 -34.41 30.31
C TYR A 595 28.03 -34.74 30.50
N LEU A 596 28.91 -33.75 30.64
CA LEU A 596 30.33 -34.00 30.93
C LEU A 596 30.56 -34.60 32.32
N LEU A 597 29.75 -34.23 33.31
CA LEU A 597 29.84 -34.72 34.69
C LEU A 597 29.14 -36.07 34.91
N ALA A 598 28.28 -36.50 33.98
CA ALA A 598 27.47 -37.72 34.16
C ALA A 598 28.29 -38.98 34.51
N PRO A 599 29.47 -39.25 33.94
CA PRO A 599 30.28 -40.42 34.33
C PRO A 599 30.75 -40.40 35.78
N ALA A 600 30.85 -39.22 36.41
CA ALA A 600 31.18 -39.08 37.82
C ALA A 600 29.93 -39.14 38.72
N LEU A 601 28.74 -38.87 38.16
CA LEU A 601 27.46 -38.86 38.87
C LEU A 601 26.73 -40.20 38.81
N ILE A 602 27.04 -41.04 37.82
CA ILE A 602 26.44 -42.36 37.62
C ILE A 602 27.49 -43.43 37.97
N PRO A 603 27.28 -44.23 39.02
CA PRO A 603 28.19 -45.33 39.36
C PRO A 603 28.35 -46.31 38.20
N ALA A 604 29.55 -46.85 37.98
CA ALA A 604 29.81 -47.84 36.92
C ALA A 604 28.95 -49.12 37.04
N ALA A 605 28.42 -49.43 38.22
CA ALA A 605 27.51 -50.54 38.50
C ALA A 605 26.00 -50.16 38.40
N ALA A 606 25.68 -48.95 37.93
CA ALA A 606 24.29 -48.52 37.81
C ALA A 606 23.52 -49.37 36.80
N SER A 607 22.28 -49.71 37.13
CA SER A 607 21.41 -50.46 36.22
C SER A 607 21.09 -49.62 34.97
N LEU A 608 20.80 -50.30 33.86
CA LEU A 608 20.37 -49.69 32.60
C LEU A 608 19.18 -48.72 32.79
N ALA A 609 18.31 -49.01 33.76
CA ALA A 609 17.18 -48.15 34.12
C ALA A 609 17.62 -46.80 34.72
N ILE A 610 18.64 -46.78 35.59
CA ILE A 610 19.16 -45.55 36.23
C ILE A 610 19.86 -44.67 35.20
N VAL A 611 20.68 -45.28 34.34
CA VAL A 611 21.35 -44.61 33.22
C VAL A 611 20.33 -43.96 32.27
N THR A 612 19.31 -44.72 31.91
CA THR A 612 18.22 -44.25 31.04
C THR A 612 17.43 -43.12 31.69
N ALA A 613 17.06 -43.26 32.97
CA ALA A 613 16.31 -42.23 33.71
C ALA A 613 17.10 -40.90 33.80
N PHE A 614 18.40 -40.96 34.09
CA PHE A 614 19.25 -39.77 34.10
C PHE A 614 19.34 -39.12 32.71
N ALA A 615 19.53 -39.93 31.66
CA ALA A 615 19.60 -39.45 30.29
C ALA A 615 18.29 -38.76 29.85
N LEU A 616 17.13 -39.32 30.23
CA LEU A 616 15.82 -38.72 29.98
C LEU A 616 15.62 -37.40 30.75
N PHE A 617 16.08 -37.32 32.00
CA PHE A 617 16.01 -36.10 32.79
C PHE A 617 16.88 -34.98 32.19
N ALA A 618 18.14 -35.26 31.89
CA ALA A 618 19.05 -34.30 31.25
C ALA A 618 18.47 -33.83 29.90
N ARG A 619 17.87 -34.75 29.14
CA ARG A 619 17.29 -34.45 27.83
C ARG A 619 15.99 -33.65 27.93
N SER A 620 15.21 -33.83 28.99
CA SER A 620 14.01 -33.02 29.28
C SER A 620 14.37 -31.56 29.47
N ILE A 621 15.45 -31.28 30.22
CA ILE A 621 15.97 -29.92 30.41
C ILE A 621 16.33 -29.31 29.06
N VAL A 622 17.11 -30.02 28.24
CA VAL A 622 17.50 -29.53 26.89
C VAL A 622 16.28 -29.25 26.00
N GLY A 623 15.21 -30.04 26.11
CA GLY A 623 13.95 -29.77 25.40
C GLY A 623 13.35 -28.41 25.79
N VAL A 624 13.26 -28.13 27.09
CA VAL A 624 12.74 -26.84 27.59
C VAL A 624 13.64 -25.68 27.13
N THR A 625 14.96 -25.84 27.18
CA THR A 625 15.90 -24.76 26.80
C THR A 625 15.86 -24.45 25.31
N ASN A 626 15.77 -25.48 24.47
CA ASN A 626 15.63 -25.32 23.03
C ASN A 626 14.32 -24.61 22.67
N GLN A 627 13.24 -24.87 23.43
CA GLN A 627 11.99 -24.15 23.27
C GLN A 627 12.14 -22.67 23.64
N MET A 628 12.84 -22.34 24.72
CA MET A 628 13.08 -20.97 25.16
C MET A 628 13.86 -20.13 24.13
N THR A 629 14.83 -20.72 23.44
CA THR A 629 15.61 -20.01 22.41
C THR A 629 14.85 -19.96 21.08
N ASN A 630 14.53 -21.11 20.48
CA ASN A 630 14.00 -21.22 19.12
C ASN A 630 12.67 -20.45 18.94
N SER A 631 11.71 -20.64 19.83
CA SER A 631 10.41 -19.95 19.73
C SER A 631 10.51 -18.44 19.99
N THR A 632 11.36 -18.02 20.93
CA THR A 632 11.51 -16.60 21.26
C THR A 632 12.31 -15.86 20.17
N LEU A 633 13.29 -16.51 19.53
CA LEU A 633 14.03 -15.97 18.40
C LEU A 633 13.15 -15.82 17.15
N MET A 634 12.27 -16.78 16.89
CA MET A 634 11.25 -16.68 15.84
C MET A 634 10.34 -15.47 16.05
N ALA A 635 9.83 -15.33 17.26
CA ALA A 635 8.96 -14.22 17.61
C ALA A 635 9.70 -12.87 17.56
N LEU A 636 10.99 -12.84 17.95
CA LEU A 636 11.82 -11.64 17.84
C LEU A 636 12.13 -11.27 16.37
N MET A 637 12.31 -12.26 15.47
CA MET A 637 12.44 -12.02 14.02
C MET A 637 11.15 -11.43 13.45
N SER A 638 9.99 -11.92 13.89
CA SER A 638 8.69 -11.34 13.52
C SER A 638 8.54 -9.90 14.01
N ASP A 639 9.06 -9.58 15.19
CA ASP A 639 9.05 -8.21 15.74
C ASP A 639 10.03 -7.27 15.00
N TYR A 640 11.11 -7.80 14.43
CA TYR A 640 12.11 -7.03 13.68
C TYR A 640 11.67 -6.69 12.25
N THR A 641 10.68 -7.42 11.72
CA THR A 641 10.20 -7.32 10.35
C THR A 641 8.84 -6.63 10.27
N SER A 642 8.60 -5.88 9.19
CA SER A 642 7.30 -5.23 8.96
C SER A 642 6.25 -6.26 8.55
N ALA A 643 4.96 -5.96 8.72
CA ALA A 643 3.86 -6.88 8.38
C ALA A 643 3.95 -7.41 6.93
N ARG A 644 4.35 -6.56 5.97
CA ARG A 644 4.55 -6.92 4.56
C ARG A 644 5.73 -7.87 4.33
N ASP A 645 6.81 -7.73 5.11
CA ASP A 645 8.04 -8.52 4.95
C ASP A 645 8.16 -9.67 5.98
N LYS A 646 7.11 -9.97 6.75
CA LYS A 646 7.13 -11.06 7.75
C LYS A 646 7.50 -12.40 7.13
N SER A 647 6.97 -12.72 5.95
CA SER A 647 7.29 -13.95 5.23
C SER A 647 8.79 -14.04 4.89
N LYS A 648 9.36 -12.97 4.35
CA LYS A 648 10.81 -12.88 4.06
C LYS A 648 11.65 -12.93 5.33
N GLY A 649 11.17 -12.37 6.45
CA GLY A 649 11.80 -12.49 7.76
C GLY A 649 11.90 -13.95 8.21
N MET A 650 10.82 -14.70 8.03
CA MET A 650 10.81 -16.15 8.29
C MET A 650 11.73 -16.91 7.34
N THR A 651 11.84 -16.50 6.07
CA THR A 651 12.84 -17.06 5.15
C THR A 651 14.27 -16.82 5.64
N ALA A 652 14.59 -15.62 6.12
CA ALA A 652 15.91 -15.31 6.68
C ALA A 652 16.20 -16.13 7.95
N TYR A 653 15.19 -16.39 8.78
CA TYR A 653 15.30 -17.30 9.91
C TYR A 653 15.68 -18.73 9.46
N SER A 654 14.93 -19.28 8.49
CA SER A 654 15.19 -20.62 7.97
C SER A 654 16.57 -20.72 7.31
N MET A 655 17.00 -19.68 6.60
CA MET A 655 18.35 -19.58 6.02
C MET A 655 19.43 -19.62 7.10
N ALA A 656 19.28 -18.85 8.19
CA ALA A 656 20.21 -18.88 9.31
C ALA A 656 20.32 -20.28 9.93
N ASN A 657 19.20 -21.01 10.06
CA ASN A 657 19.20 -22.38 10.56
C ASN A 657 19.91 -23.35 9.61
N GLY A 658 19.65 -23.26 8.30
CA GLY A 658 20.30 -24.10 7.30
C GLY A 658 21.82 -23.91 7.28
N ILE A 659 22.29 -22.66 7.25
CA ILE A 659 23.72 -22.34 7.30
C ILE A 659 24.35 -22.89 8.59
N ALA A 660 23.69 -22.66 9.73
CA ALA A 660 24.17 -23.15 11.02
C ALA A 660 24.26 -24.68 11.08
N ALA A 661 23.29 -25.40 10.51
CA ALA A 661 23.30 -26.85 10.47
C ALA A 661 24.50 -27.40 9.67
N ILE A 662 24.80 -26.82 8.50
CA ILE A 662 25.96 -27.20 7.68
C ILE A 662 27.26 -27.04 8.46
N PHE A 663 27.49 -25.85 9.05
CA PHE A 663 28.70 -25.59 9.83
C PHE A 663 28.77 -26.46 11.08
N ALA A 664 27.67 -26.62 11.81
CA ALA A 664 27.63 -27.44 13.02
C ALA A 664 27.95 -28.90 12.70
N ASN A 665 27.25 -29.52 11.76
CA ASN A 665 27.45 -30.93 11.45
C ASN A 665 28.88 -31.21 10.98
N GLY A 666 29.48 -30.31 10.18
CA GLY A 666 30.88 -30.40 9.79
C GLY A 666 31.87 -30.25 10.96
N ILE A 667 31.70 -29.20 11.77
CA ILE A 667 32.59 -28.89 12.92
C ILE A 667 32.50 -29.97 13.99
N TYR A 668 31.29 -30.31 14.45
CA TYR A 668 31.09 -31.27 15.53
C TYR A 668 31.58 -32.66 15.13
N SER A 669 31.17 -33.17 13.97
CA SER A 669 31.59 -34.51 13.51
C SER A 669 33.11 -34.61 13.36
N SER A 670 33.78 -33.56 12.86
CA SER A 670 35.24 -33.54 12.70
C SER A 670 35.98 -33.50 14.03
N ILE A 671 35.50 -32.70 14.99
CA ILE A 671 36.13 -32.57 16.32
C ILE A 671 35.94 -33.85 17.12
N ILE A 672 34.75 -34.43 17.09
CA ILE A 672 34.45 -35.68 17.81
C ILE A 672 35.31 -36.82 17.26
N ALA A 673 35.46 -36.94 15.94
CA ALA A 673 36.27 -37.99 15.34
C ALA A 673 37.77 -37.91 15.71
N ARG A 674 38.32 -36.70 15.90
CA ARG A 674 39.75 -36.50 16.20
C ARG A 674 40.09 -36.45 17.68
N MET A 675 39.20 -35.89 18.49
CA MET A 675 39.45 -35.53 19.89
C MET A 675 38.50 -36.23 20.87
N GLY A 676 37.63 -37.11 20.36
CA GLY A 676 36.64 -37.84 21.12
C GLY A 676 35.39 -37.03 21.48
N VAL A 677 34.37 -37.73 21.97
CA VAL A 677 33.02 -37.16 22.20
C VAL A 677 33.02 -36.02 23.23
N ARG A 678 33.88 -36.08 24.25
CA ARG A 678 33.99 -35.02 25.26
C ARG A 678 34.40 -33.67 24.66
N ALA A 679 35.25 -33.67 23.63
CA ALA A 679 35.65 -32.45 22.93
C ALA A 679 34.46 -31.72 22.29
N GLY A 680 33.51 -32.47 21.75
CA GLY A 680 32.31 -31.89 21.16
C GLY A 680 31.39 -31.20 22.19
N PHE A 681 31.31 -31.72 23.43
CA PHE A 681 30.58 -31.02 24.50
C PHE A 681 31.27 -29.72 24.93
N TYR A 682 32.61 -29.65 24.93
CA TYR A 682 33.33 -28.39 25.18
C TYR A 682 33.04 -27.34 24.10
N VAL A 683 32.96 -27.73 22.83
CA VAL A 683 32.56 -26.83 21.74
C VAL A 683 31.13 -26.34 21.93
N SER A 684 30.22 -27.22 22.33
CA SER A 684 28.82 -26.88 22.61
C SER A 684 28.70 -25.88 23.78
N ILE A 685 29.51 -26.04 24.82
CA ILE A 685 29.63 -25.08 25.93
C ILE A 685 30.12 -23.71 25.43
N ALA A 686 31.15 -23.69 24.57
CA ALA A 686 31.67 -22.45 24.01
C ALA A 686 30.61 -21.73 23.14
N VAL A 687 29.89 -22.46 22.28
CA VAL A 687 28.79 -21.92 21.47
C VAL A 687 27.69 -21.34 22.35
N ALA A 688 27.31 -22.04 23.42
CA ALA A 688 26.31 -21.59 24.37
C ALA A 688 26.75 -20.34 25.16
N ALA A 689 28.02 -20.28 25.58
CA ALA A 689 28.59 -19.13 26.26
C ALA A 689 28.62 -17.89 25.35
N ILE A 690 29.04 -18.05 24.09
CA ILE A 690 29.01 -16.98 23.09
C ILE A 690 27.57 -16.53 22.84
N GLY A 691 26.63 -17.48 22.70
CA GLY A 691 25.21 -17.19 22.53
C GLY A 691 24.64 -16.39 23.69
N PHE A 692 25.00 -16.75 24.93
CA PHE A 692 24.62 -16.03 26.14
C PHE A 692 25.17 -14.59 26.12
N ILE A 693 26.46 -14.41 25.86
CA ILE A 693 27.12 -13.10 25.85
C ILE A 693 26.52 -12.20 24.77
N VAL A 694 26.39 -12.70 23.54
CA VAL A 694 25.79 -11.96 22.41
C VAL A 694 24.36 -11.55 22.73
N THR A 695 23.56 -12.48 23.24
CA THR A 695 22.15 -12.21 23.59
C THR A 695 22.03 -11.19 24.72
N PHE A 696 22.78 -11.37 25.80
CA PHE A 696 22.61 -10.57 27.01
C PHE A 696 23.13 -9.13 26.85
N PHE A 697 24.32 -8.97 26.24
CA PHE A 697 24.99 -7.68 26.14
C PHE A 697 24.70 -6.92 24.85
N PHE A 698 24.49 -7.61 23.72
CA PHE A 698 24.47 -6.97 22.40
C PHE A 698 23.11 -7.01 21.70
N LEU A 699 22.27 -8.01 21.98
CA LEU A 699 20.95 -8.10 21.36
C LEU A 699 20.01 -7.00 21.89
N ARG A 700 19.35 -6.30 20.97
CA ARG A 700 18.43 -5.20 21.28
C ARG A 700 16.99 -5.71 21.35
N GLU A 701 16.20 -5.12 22.23
CA GLU A 701 14.77 -5.41 22.32
C GLU A 701 13.99 -4.10 22.12
N ASN A 702 13.08 -4.09 21.14
CA ASN A 702 12.35 -2.90 20.73
C ASN A 702 10.98 -2.74 21.40
N ARG A 703 10.37 -3.85 21.83
CA ARG A 703 9.05 -3.83 22.45
C ARG A 703 9.21 -3.73 23.96
N LYS A 704 8.74 -2.64 24.56
CA LYS A 704 8.55 -2.60 26.02
C LYS A 704 7.34 -3.49 26.36
N PRO A 705 7.41 -4.37 27.36
CA PRO A 705 6.28 -5.18 27.78
C PRO A 705 5.07 -4.28 28.11
N SER A 706 3.91 -4.53 27.49
CA SER A 706 2.69 -3.75 27.73
C SER A 706 2.12 -4.06 29.12
N VAL A 707 1.25 -3.18 29.64
CA VAL A 707 0.59 -3.40 30.93
C VAL A 707 -0.27 -4.67 30.90
N GLU A 708 -0.88 -4.99 29.76
CA GLU A 708 -1.59 -6.25 29.53
C GLU A 708 -0.66 -7.46 29.41
N SER A 709 0.48 -7.35 28.72
CA SER A 709 1.41 -8.48 28.57
C SER A 709 2.05 -8.89 29.91
N LYS A 710 2.10 -7.96 30.88
CA LYS A 710 2.52 -8.26 32.26
C LYS A 710 1.50 -9.08 33.06
N LYS A 711 0.23 -9.08 32.65
CA LYS A 711 -0.87 -9.79 33.32
C LYS A 711 -1.04 -11.22 32.80
N THR A 712 -0.58 -11.54 31.59
CA THR A 712 -0.71 -12.85 30.96
C THR A 712 -0.01 -13.95 31.77
N ARG A 713 -0.77 -14.96 32.22
CA ARG A 713 -0.29 -16.13 32.97
C ARG A 713 -0.44 -17.39 32.15
N PHE A 714 0.34 -18.41 32.48
CA PHE A 714 0.22 -19.75 31.87
C PHE A 714 -1.21 -20.33 31.98
N LYS A 715 -1.92 -20.01 33.08
CA LYS A 715 -3.32 -20.40 33.29
C LYS A 715 -4.28 -19.82 32.25
N ASP A 716 -3.91 -18.73 31.58
CA ASP A 716 -4.75 -18.04 30.59
C ASP A 716 -4.63 -18.69 29.20
N VAL A 717 -3.56 -19.46 28.96
CA VAL A 717 -3.32 -20.17 27.69
C VAL A 717 -4.30 -21.33 27.52
N VAL A 718 -4.65 -22.04 28.59
CA VAL A 718 -5.51 -23.23 28.55
C VAL A 718 -6.96 -22.89 28.11
N PRO A 719 -7.62 -21.86 28.67
CA PRO A 719 -8.93 -21.41 28.20
C PRO A 719 -8.92 -20.96 26.73
N LEU A 720 -7.87 -20.25 26.31
CA LEU A 720 -7.70 -19.77 24.94
C LEU A 720 -7.60 -20.94 23.94
N LEU A 721 -6.81 -21.97 24.29
CA LEU A 721 -6.66 -23.18 23.49
C LEU A 721 -7.99 -23.95 23.36
N LYS A 722 -8.79 -24.02 24.43
CA LYS A 722 -10.12 -24.67 24.39
C LYS A 722 -11.11 -23.92 23.50
N LYS A 723 -11.07 -22.58 23.48
CA LYS A 723 -11.98 -21.75 22.67
C LYS A 723 -11.61 -21.74 21.19
N SER A 724 -10.33 -21.55 20.85
CA SER A 724 -9.92 -21.35 19.46
C SER A 724 -9.77 -22.67 18.70
N LYS A 725 -10.54 -22.85 17.61
CA LYS A 725 -10.38 -23.97 16.67
C LYS A 725 -9.04 -23.87 15.92
N ALA A 726 -8.64 -22.66 15.52
CA ALA A 726 -7.39 -22.42 14.81
C ALA A 726 -6.16 -22.78 15.66
N MET A 727 -6.12 -22.38 16.94
CA MET A 727 -4.99 -22.76 17.80
C MET A 727 -4.93 -24.27 18.05
N ARG A 728 -6.08 -24.95 18.20
CA ARG A 728 -6.11 -26.42 18.30
C ARG A 728 -5.56 -27.07 17.04
N ALA A 729 -5.97 -26.58 15.87
CA ALA A 729 -5.44 -27.05 14.60
C ALA A 729 -3.93 -26.81 14.50
N SER A 730 -3.40 -25.65 14.94
CA SER A 730 -1.96 -25.39 14.95
C SER A 730 -1.18 -26.30 15.88
N TYR A 731 -1.69 -26.58 17.09
CA TYR A 731 -1.06 -27.53 18.02
C TYR A 731 -1.11 -28.98 17.49
N LEU A 732 -2.22 -29.38 16.88
CA LEU A 732 -2.36 -30.70 16.25
C LEU A 732 -1.44 -30.84 15.03
N ALA A 733 -1.40 -29.82 14.16
CA ALA A 733 -0.49 -29.77 13.02
C ALA A 733 0.97 -29.78 13.50
N ALA A 734 1.33 -29.04 14.55
CA ALA A 734 2.66 -29.07 15.15
C ALA A 734 3.00 -30.45 15.74
N LEU A 735 2.03 -31.18 16.28
CA LEU A 735 2.24 -32.55 16.74
C LEU A 735 2.49 -33.51 15.56
N CYS A 736 1.72 -33.40 14.48
CA CYS A 736 1.84 -34.25 13.29
C CYS A 736 3.07 -33.95 12.43
N THR A 737 3.47 -32.68 12.33
CA THR A 737 4.60 -32.22 11.49
C THR A 737 5.96 -32.39 12.18
N ARG A 738 5.98 -32.76 13.47
CA ARG A 738 7.22 -32.95 14.24
C ARG A 738 7.98 -34.25 13.95
N THR A 739 7.65 -34.93 12.86
CA THR A 739 8.46 -36.00 12.24
C THR A 739 9.70 -35.42 11.52
N ASP A 740 10.47 -34.60 12.25
CA ASP A 740 11.54 -33.67 11.85
C ASP A 740 12.77 -34.32 11.17
N ILE A 741 13.49 -33.53 10.36
CA ILE A 741 14.88 -33.73 9.90
C ILE A 741 15.80 -34.20 11.05
N MET A 742 15.61 -33.68 12.27
CA MET A 742 16.37 -34.11 13.45
C MET A 742 16.21 -35.61 13.75
N VAL A 743 15.06 -36.22 13.43
CA VAL A 743 14.85 -37.66 13.59
C VAL A 743 15.65 -38.42 12.53
N ILE A 744 15.67 -37.94 11.28
CA ILE A 744 16.45 -38.56 10.20
C ILE A 744 17.95 -38.50 10.54
N THR A 745 18.47 -37.33 10.93
CA THR A 745 19.86 -37.19 11.35
C THR A 745 20.18 -38.07 12.57
N ALA A 746 19.34 -38.08 13.59
CA ALA A 746 19.56 -38.90 14.78
C ALA A 746 19.53 -40.40 14.46
N VAL A 747 18.63 -40.86 13.59
CA VAL A 747 18.55 -42.26 13.14
C VAL A 747 19.78 -42.63 12.32
N LEU A 748 20.21 -41.79 11.37
CA LEU A 748 21.41 -42.02 10.56
C LEU A 748 22.67 -42.09 11.44
N VAL A 749 22.84 -41.15 12.38
CA VAL A 749 23.98 -41.15 13.31
C VAL A 749 23.90 -42.36 14.24
N THR A 750 22.73 -42.73 14.72
CA THR A 750 22.54 -43.92 15.57
C THR A 750 22.85 -45.22 14.82
N TRP A 751 22.43 -45.32 13.56
CA TRP A 751 22.75 -46.43 12.68
C TRP A 751 24.26 -46.51 12.42
N ALA A 752 24.89 -45.39 12.06
CA ALA A 752 26.33 -45.32 11.87
C ALA A 752 27.10 -45.71 13.14
N THR A 753 26.66 -45.23 14.30
CA THR A 753 27.26 -45.54 15.61
C THR A 753 27.13 -47.05 15.92
N LYS A 754 25.97 -47.65 15.61
CA LYS A 754 25.74 -49.08 15.79
C LYS A 754 26.63 -49.93 14.87
N SER A 755 26.80 -49.52 13.62
CA SER A 755 27.62 -50.24 12.64
C SER A 755 29.13 -49.96 12.76
N ALA A 756 29.55 -48.96 13.54
CA ALA A 756 30.96 -48.58 13.64
C ALA A 756 31.88 -49.75 14.02
N ALA A 757 31.45 -50.58 14.98
CA ALA A 757 32.21 -51.74 15.43
C ALA A 757 32.42 -52.79 14.32
N ASP A 758 31.44 -52.99 13.43
CA ASP A 758 31.52 -53.93 12.32
C ASP A 758 32.60 -53.53 11.29
N TYR A 759 32.99 -52.26 11.29
CA TYR A 759 34.04 -51.69 10.42
C TYR A 759 35.32 -51.32 11.17
N GLY A 760 35.46 -51.71 12.44
CA GLY A 760 36.65 -51.42 13.26
C GLY A 760 36.83 -49.93 13.60
N LEU A 761 35.75 -49.14 13.57
CA LEU A 761 35.76 -47.71 13.88
C LEU A 761 35.29 -47.45 15.32
N ALA A 762 35.81 -46.38 15.92
CA ALA A 762 35.26 -45.87 17.18
C ALA A 762 33.88 -45.23 16.95
N ALA A 763 33.04 -45.23 17.98
CA ALA A 763 31.71 -44.62 17.91
C ALA A 763 31.79 -43.10 17.66
N SER A 764 32.87 -42.44 18.08
CA SER A 764 33.19 -41.04 17.82
C SER A 764 33.51 -40.75 16.35
N GLU A 765 33.97 -41.74 15.60
CA GLU A 765 34.28 -41.60 14.17
C GLU A 765 33.05 -41.75 13.28
N ALA A 766 32.00 -42.42 13.81
CA ALA A 766 30.79 -42.75 13.05
C ALA A 766 30.06 -41.53 12.46
N PRO A 767 29.85 -40.41 13.17
CA PRO A 767 29.17 -39.26 12.59
C PRO A 767 29.90 -38.64 11.39
N ALA A 768 31.23 -38.68 11.37
CA ALA A 768 32.03 -38.16 10.26
C ALA A 768 31.85 -38.97 8.97
N LYS A 769 31.45 -40.25 9.05
CA LYS A 769 31.20 -41.11 7.89
C LYS A 769 29.83 -40.86 7.24
N VAL A 770 28.88 -40.32 8.00
CA VAL A 770 27.52 -39.99 7.52
C VAL A 770 27.25 -38.49 7.40
N VAL A 771 28.28 -37.64 7.62
CA VAL A 771 28.12 -36.18 7.62
C VAL A 771 27.65 -35.62 6.27
N LEU A 772 28.10 -36.20 5.15
CA LEU A 772 27.72 -35.74 3.82
C LEU A 772 26.24 -36.05 3.52
N PRO A 773 25.73 -37.29 3.74
CA PRO A 773 24.29 -37.57 3.72
C PRO A 773 23.43 -36.76 4.69
N ILE A 774 24.02 -36.21 5.76
CA ILE A 774 23.32 -35.34 6.73
C ILE A 774 23.23 -33.88 6.23
N ILE A 775 24.21 -33.45 5.43
CA ILE A 775 24.31 -32.09 4.88
C ILE A 775 23.51 -31.96 3.58
N LEU A 776 23.51 -33.00 2.75
CA LEU A 776 22.70 -33.13 1.53
C LEU A 776 21.23 -33.39 1.89
#